data_AF-A0A7S2PBC8-F1
#
_entry.id   AF-A0A7S2PBC8-F1
#
_cell.length_a   1.000
_cell.length_b   1.000
_cell.length_c   1.000
_cell.angle_alpha   90.00
_cell.angle_beta   90.00
_cell.angle_gamma   90.00
#
_symmetry.space_group_name_H-M   'P 1'
#
loop_
_entity.id
_entity.type
_entity.pdbx_description
1 polymer ?
#
loop_
_entity_poly.entity_id
_entity_poly.type
_entity_poly.pdbx_seq_one_letter_code
_entity_poly.pdbx_strand_id
1 'polypeptide(L)'
;KDISAFIPVVCAYALCMLSNSCPIVRSIIVSSTMLRVGSSLASCASRRRHDVLINRVAARSLSTSTTSADGGDISSSSNRWQFLVPPSPKQRLLMGCVAYDPAVGQIWDGMKDYLTSSSGGNLPHFDYVLFTNYEQQVSALVDGHIDVAWNGPVAHVMAEDLAADRQDVALVQSCGMRDVDRDFRSVALMKRDCLEGEVGTVSAMKGQTIATGSTDSPQGHLVPVDWLVHTVGIDDSTIIPHEYDLGKHGDTAVGEIEAMKAMLDGTGGTSAALVSEMIYQRGLDGALDGIDSEELRESVVQLRESPPVFDHCSFDALVGDHPSDGGKSTDNIDSHRAKIGAFSTAVLAMDMEDPCQRPILKLEGINKQWMGPRVDPGGAVRTALNRRGLASAGRSNTFGSQVRAFSSSTASFGGERVAVLGAGVSGLQSVRALRAKGFDVTAYDPNPSVGGLWRQNYLSYGVQVPKQLYEFPDLEFSEVEVGQFPSGAEVQKYVERYVDHFNLGDSIALNTSVTKVTQNEDGSWSVKIKTKDGKEEDNQFEKVVVATGLYSSKNPSLPDWASGETAADFNGEILHTSQVLQAEQIAGKKVVVVGNGKSAVDLAVASSNAGADSVTLLSRNAHWATPRLIADLIPFQYVFLSRLGQNLVLGLTGPLPGCSPSHSSVWYSVGQYIMPPIFKVVELLFAAQFRNVTGPTSPFNKVGVVEDFYGYAQVLDYSLRDKVKSGEVDWKVGAIDSFESDGAVLADGEKVSADLVICGTGFQKEYSVFDSATREKLNIESDGLWLFNHTVPTNVDNLAFVGSELAVISNISGYGLQAAWLSKLWSGEINANKQDMESEVNEMKEWKRKWMPNTPSRSSLVLLHQIHWYDRIMRDIGMKASRKSNFLSEWFMPYESSDYHGVLTTLEEKK
;
A
#
# COMPACT_ATOMS: atom_id res chain seq x y z
N LYS A 1 7.43 25.32 6.63
CA LYS A 1 8.80 25.48 7.15
C LYS A 1 9.06 26.82 7.86
N ASP A 2 8.10 27.74 7.99
CA ASP A 2 8.29 28.93 8.83
C ASP A 2 7.11 29.12 9.80
N ILE A 3 7.33 28.73 11.06
CA ILE A 3 6.39 28.82 12.19
C ILE A 3 6.15 30.29 12.60
N SER A 4 7.05 31.20 12.19
CA SER A 4 7.09 32.60 12.59
C SER A 4 5.91 33.47 12.10
N ALA A 5 5.19 33.03 11.05
CA ALA A 5 4.05 33.75 10.49
C ALA A 5 2.68 33.32 11.05
N PHE A 6 2.59 32.13 11.66
CA PHE A 6 1.30 31.50 11.99
C PHE A 6 0.75 31.92 13.37
N ILE A 7 1.64 32.01 14.37
CA ILE A 7 1.28 32.43 15.74
C ILE A 7 0.78 33.88 15.78
N PRO A 8 1.41 34.86 15.10
CA PRO A 8 0.94 36.24 15.14
C PRO A 8 -0.43 36.44 14.50
N VAL A 9 -0.80 35.70 13.45
CA VAL A 9 -2.07 35.92 12.72
C VAL A 9 -3.25 35.33 13.49
N VAL A 10 -3.12 34.10 14.01
CA VAL A 10 -4.17 33.46 14.81
C VAL A 10 -4.30 34.11 16.19
N CYS A 11 -3.17 34.47 16.83
CA CYS A 11 -3.20 35.24 18.07
C CYS A 11 -3.66 36.68 17.84
N ALA A 12 -3.30 37.36 16.75
CA ALA A 12 -3.80 38.71 16.47
C ALA A 12 -5.31 38.72 16.19
N TYR A 13 -5.86 37.67 15.56
CA TYR A 13 -7.31 37.58 15.34
C TYR A 13 -8.06 37.31 16.65
N ALA A 14 -7.55 36.39 17.49
CA ALA A 14 -8.09 36.13 18.82
C ALA A 14 -7.93 37.33 19.79
N LEU A 15 -6.79 38.04 19.73
CA LEU A 15 -6.51 39.22 20.55
C LEU A 15 -7.24 40.48 20.05
N CYS A 16 -7.44 40.66 18.74
CA CYS A 16 -8.29 41.74 18.21
C CYS A 16 -9.74 41.58 18.68
N MET A 17 -10.26 40.35 18.73
CA MET A 17 -11.60 40.06 19.25
C MET A 17 -11.70 40.30 20.77
N LEU A 18 -10.68 39.94 21.55
CA LEU A 18 -10.64 40.21 23.01
C LEU A 18 -10.48 41.71 23.34
N SER A 19 -9.87 42.49 22.44
CA SER A 19 -9.61 43.92 22.64
C SER A 19 -10.86 44.82 22.56
N ASN A 20 -11.98 44.30 22.05
CA ASN A 20 -13.25 45.04 21.99
C ASN A 20 -14.07 44.99 23.29
N SER A 21 -13.61 44.24 24.30
CA SER A 21 -14.41 43.98 25.52
C SER A 21 -13.74 44.40 26.83
N CYS A 22 -12.52 44.96 26.84
CA CYS A 22 -11.85 45.32 28.10
C CYS A 22 -10.93 46.57 27.99
N PRO A 23 -11.23 47.69 28.70
CA PRO A 23 -10.45 48.92 28.64
C PRO A 23 -9.01 48.83 29.17
N ILE A 24 -8.72 47.83 30.02
CA ILE A 24 -7.43 47.70 30.72
C ILE A 24 -6.32 47.15 29.80
N VAL A 25 -6.67 46.38 28.77
CA VAL A 25 -5.70 45.77 27.83
C VAL A 25 -5.18 46.79 26.80
N ARG A 26 -5.94 47.86 26.51
CA ARG A 26 -5.53 48.92 25.58
C ARG A 26 -4.29 49.70 26.03
N SER A 27 -4.09 49.84 27.34
CA SER A 27 -3.01 50.66 27.89
C SER A 27 -1.64 49.95 27.87
N ILE A 28 -1.63 48.61 27.81
CA ILE A 28 -0.39 47.82 27.89
C ILE A 28 0.19 47.54 26.49
N ILE A 29 -0.64 47.45 25.45
CA ILE A 29 -0.20 47.05 24.09
C ILE A 29 0.35 48.22 23.25
N VAL A 30 0.02 49.47 23.58
CA VAL A 30 0.40 50.64 22.74
C VAL A 30 1.88 51.07 22.92
N SER A 31 2.61 50.58 23.93
CA SER A 31 3.93 51.15 24.25
C SER A 31 5.16 50.35 23.80
N SER A 32 5.05 49.15 23.19
CA SER A 32 6.25 48.29 23.07
C SER A 32 6.51 47.54 21.76
N THR A 33 5.59 47.47 20.79
CA THR A 33 5.76 46.49 19.68
C THR A 33 5.70 47.06 18.26
N MET A 34 5.24 48.31 18.04
CA MET A 34 5.11 48.85 16.67
C MET A 34 6.35 49.55 16.08
N LEU A 35 7.45 49.70 16.81
CA LEU A 35 8.63 50.45 16.33
C LEU A 35 9.88 49.62 15.98
N ARG A 36 9.83 48.28 16.04
CA ARG A 36 11.00 47.42 15.72
C ARG A 36 10.83 46.42 14.57
N VAL A 37 9.66 46.30 13.96
CA VAL A 37 9.45 45.37 12.83
C VAL A 37 9.63 46.08 11.46
N GLY A 38 9.54 47.42 11.42
CA GLY A 38 9.68 48.19 10.17
C GLY A 38 11.11 48.40 9.67
N SER A 39 12.15 48.10 10.45
CA SER A 39 13.55 48.40 10.09
C SER A 39 14.42 47.20 9.72
N SER A 40 13.96 45.95 9.91
CA SER A 40 14.74 44.74 9.57
C SER A 40 14.40 44.09 8.22
N LEU A 41 13.32 44.53 7.55
CA LEU A 41 12.91 43.97 6.25
C LEU A 41 13.47 44.74 5.04
N ALA A 42 14.15 45.87 5.27
CA ALA A 42 14.69 46.72 4.19
C ALA A 42 16.18 46.50 3.89
N SER A 43 16.93 45.65 4.63
CA SER A 43 18.37 45.48 4.41
C SER A 43 18.83 44.13 3.82
N CYS A 44 17.92 43.16 3.60
CA CYS A 44 18.30 41.86 3.04
C CYS A 44 18.03 41.69 1.52
N ALA A 45 17.39 42.67 0.88
CA ALA A 45 17.10 42.65 -0.55
C ALA A 45 18.15 43.42 -1.38
N SER A 46 19.44 43.09 -1.24
CA SER A 46 20.43 43.38 -2.28
C SER A 46 21.63 42.44 -2.15
N ARG A 47 22.08 41.90 -3.28
CA ARG A 47 23.20 40.94 -3.50
C ARG A 47 22.82 39.45 -3.46
N ARG A 48 22.43 38.93 -4.62
CA ARG A 48 23.17 37.92 -5.40
C ARG A 48 22.45 37.71 -6.74
N ARG A 49 22.95 38.35 -7.80
CA ARG A 49 22.72 37.93 -9.20
C ARG A 49 23.80 36.90 -9.52
N HIS A 50 23.42 35.76 -10.08
CA HIS A 50 24.16 35.03 -11.11
C HIS A 50 23.14 34.19 -11.91
N ASP A 51 23.35 34.18 -13.21
CA ASP A 51 22.41 33.87 -14.28
C ASP A 51 22.05 32.38 -14.41
N VAL A 52 20.78 32.09 -14.75
CA VAL A 52 20.40 30.91 -15.55
C VAL A 52 19.33 31.35 -16.55
N LEU A 53 19.70 31.34 -17.84
CA LEU A 53 18.82 31.51 -18.99
C LEU A 53 17.94 30.25 -19.15
N ILE A 54 16.61 30.41 -19.11
CA ILE A 54 15.67 29.42 -19.66
C ILE A 54 14.88 30.12 -20.77
N ASN A 55 15.17 29.75 -22.01
CA ASN A 55 14.40 30.19 -23.18
C ASN A 55 13.09 29.39 -23.25
N ARG A 56 11.98 30.14 -23.23
CA ARG A 56 10.65 29.73 -23.70
C ARG A 56 10.68 29.56 -25.22
N VAL A 57 10.12 28.46 -25.72
CA VAL A 57 9.57 28.44 -27.09
C VAL A 57 8.10 28.06 -27.00
N ALA A 58 7.26 29.02 -27.38
CA ALA A 58 5.82 28.88 -27.51
C ALA A 58 5.46 28.47 -28.94
N ALA A 59 4.56 27.50 -29.03
CA ALA A 59 3.42 27.36 -29.94
C ALA A 59 3.46 27.92 -31.39
N ARG A 60 3.13 26.98 -32.28
CA ARG A 60 2.11 27.04 -33.36
C ARG A 60 2.48 27.57 -34.75
N SER A 61 2.29 26.62 -35.68
CA SER A 61 1.65 26.70 -37.00
C SER A 61 2.20 27.65 -38.05
N LEU A 62 2.60 27.07 -39.19
CA LEU A 62 2.14 27.52 -40.51
C LEU A 62 2.23 26.37 -41.51
N SER A 63 1.21 26.32 -42.35
CA SER A 63 0.80 25.27 -43.27
C SER A 63 1.45 25.38 -44.66
N THR A 64 1.56 24.22 -45.32
CA THR A 64 1.44 23.98 -46.78
C THR A 64 2.29 24.78 -47.78
N SER A 65 3.13 24.10 -48.55
CA SER A 65 2.91 23.92 -50.00
C SER A 65 3.97 23.01 -50.64
N THR A 66 3.50 22.16 -51.54
CA THR A 66 4.23 21.23 -52.41
C THR A 66 4.96 21.95 -53.54
N THR A 67 6.17 21.50 -53.92
CA THR A 67 6.59 21.36 -55.33
C THR A 67 7.86 20.50 -55.45
N SER A 68 7.83 19.61 -56.44
CA SER A 68 8.84 18.65 -56.88
C SER A 68 10.00 19.30 -57.66
N ALA A 69 11.23 18.77 -57.53
CA ALA A 69 12.15 18.49 -58.64
C ALA A 69 13.44 17.80 -58.16
N ASP A 70 13.97 16.98 -59.06
CA ASP A 70 15.05 16.00 -58.93
C ASP A 70 16.45 16.54 -58.60
N GLY A 71 17.24 15.65 -57.97
CA GLY A 71 18.55 15.26 -58.48
C GLY A 71 19.76 16.13 -58.12
N GLY A 72 20.68 15.58 -57.33
CA GLY A 72 22.06 16.06 -57.28
C GLY A 72 22.69 15.97 -55.90
N ASP A 73 23.46 14.91 -55.73
CA ASP A 73 24.32 14.61 -54.58
C ASP A 73 25.32 15.75 -54.25
N ILE A 74 25.80 15.72 -53.00
CA ILE A 74 26.89 16.48 -52.34
C ILE A 74 26.40 17.48 -51.27
N SER A 75 26.39 17.02 -50.02
CA SER A 75 27.06 17.75 -48.92
C SER A 75 27.40 16.83 -47.75
N SER A 76 28.63 16.34 -47.76
CA SER A 76 29.35 15.83 -46.59
C SER A 76 29.50 16.92 -45.53
N SER A 77 28.64 16.94 -44.51
CA SER A 77 28.95 17.46 -43.15
C SER A 77 27.72 17.45 -42.22
N SER A 78 27.05 16.33 -42.03
CA SER A 78 26.03 16.24 -40.97
C SER A 78 25.79 14.80 -40.55
N ASN A 79 26.74 14.18 -39.86
CA ASN A 79 26.47 12.97 -39.07
C ASN A 79 27.48 12.77 -37.93
N ARG A 80 27.89 13.87 -37.27
CA ARG A 80 28.74 13.75 -36.06
C ARG A 80 27.92 13.36 -34.81
N TRP A 81 26.59 13.37 -34.90
CA TRP A 81 25.70 13.09 -33.78
C TRP A 81 24.76 11.89 -33.98
N GLN A 82 24.93 11.10 -35.05
CA GLN A 82 24.15 9.87 -35.23
C GLN A 82 24.44 8.83 -34.13
N PHE A 83 25.64 8.87 -33.53
CA PHE A 83 26.03 8.08 -32.36
C PHE A 83 25.42 8.56 -31.03
N LEU A 84 24.78 9.74 -30.98
CA LEU A 84 24.12 10.24 -29.77
C LEU A 84 22.65 9.88 -29.67
N VAL A 85 22.07 9.28 -30.71
CA VAL A 85 20.69 8.81 -30.65
C VAL A 85 20.73 7.37 -30.14
N PRO A 86 20.30 7.10 -28.89
CA PRO A 86 20.27 5.74 -28.39
C PRO A 86 19.34 4.89 -29.29
N PRO A 87 19.70 3.62 -29.57
CA PRO A 87 18.87 2.73 -30.36
C PRO A 87 17.47 2.64 -29.75
N SER A 88 16.46 2.50 -30.60
CA SER A 88 15.08 2.35 -30.12
C SER A 88 14.98 1.13 -29.19
N PRO A 89 14.08 1.12 -28.19
CA PRO A 89 13.88 -0.03 -27.31
C PRO A 89 13.65 -1.36 -28.05
N LYS A 90 13.13 -1.29 -29.28
CA LYS A 90 12.93 -2.47 -30.14
C LYS A 90 14.24 -3.05 -30.69
N GLN A 91 15.26 -2.23 -30.86
CA GLN A 91 16.55 -2.61 -31.46
C GLN A 91 17.63 -2.94 -30.43
N ARG A 92 17.48 -2.49 -29.17
CA ARG A 92 18.44 -2.72 -28.09
C ARG A 92 18.18 -4.05 -27.37
N LEU A 93 19.24 -4.62 -26.78
CA LEU A 93 19.17 -5.68 -25.78
C LEU A 93 19.91 -5.20 -24.54
N LEU A 94 19.20 -5.06 -23.43
CA LEU A 94 19.73 -4.54 -22.17
C LEU A 94 19.81 -5.65 -21.12
N MET A 95 20.99 -5.88 -20.56
CA MET A 95 21.21 -6.89 -19.54
C MET A 95 21.40 -6.28 -18.14
N GLY A 96 20.72 -6.78 -17.12
CA GLY A 96 20.98 -6.42 -15.73
C GLY A 96 22.05 -7.31 -15.08
N CYS A 97 22.92 -6.70 -14.27
CA CYS A 97 23.87 -7.42 -13.42
C CYS A 97 24.07 -6.70 -12.07
N VAL A 98 24.26 -7.45 -10.98
CA VAL A 98 24.45 -6.86 -9.64
C VAL A 98 25.92 -6.56 -9.38
N ALA A 99 26.22 -5.34 -8.92
CA ALA A 99 27.57 -4.88 -8.62
C ALA A 99 28.02 -5.34 -7.22
N TYR A 100 28.42 -6.60 -7.08
CA TYR A 100 28.96 -7.15 -5.83
C TYR A 100 30.50 -7.11 -5.74
N ASP A 101 31.20 -7.09 -6.88
CA ASP A 101 32.68 -7.03 -6.97
C ASP A 101 33.13 -6.00 -8.04
N PRO A 102 34.26 -5.29 -7.86
CA PRO A 102 34.80 -4.39 -8.89
C PRO A 102 35.04 -5.04 -10.26
N ALA A 103 35.31 -6.35 -10.32
CA ALA A 103 35.50 -7.11 -11.55
C ALA A 103 34.23 -7.21 -12.39
N VAL A 104 33.03 -7.09 -11.80
CA VAL A 104 31.74 -7.16 -12.50
C VAL A 104 31.70 -6.20 -13.68
N GLY A 105 32.18 -4.95 -13.51
CA GLY A 105 32.23 -4.00 -14.62
C GLY A 105 33.14 -4.46 -15.76
N GLN A 106 34.31 -5.00 -15.43
CA GLN A 106 35.29 -5.47 -16.43
C GLN A 106 34.79 -6.70 -17.20
N ILE A 107 34.09 -7.59 -16.51
CA ILE A 107 33.43 -8.77 -17.08
C ILE A 107 32.43 -8.32 -18.16
N TRP A 108 31.51 -7.43 -17.79
CA TRP A 108 30.41 -7.08 -18.69
C TRP A 108 30.84 -6.14 -19.82
N ASP A 109 31.89 -5.33 -19.62
CA ASP A 109 32.56 -4.62 -20.71
C ASP A 109 33.17 -5.59 -21.74
N GLY A 110 33.89 -6.63 -21.29
CA GLY A 110 34.46 -7.64 -22.20
C GLY A 110 33.39 -8.49 -22.90
N MET A 111 32.30 -8.82 -22.21
CA MET A 111 31.14 -9.50 -22.80
C MET A 111 30.47 -8.62 -23.87
N LYS A 112 30.32 -7.32 -23.62
CA LYS A 112 29.78 -6.36 -24.58
C LYS A 112 30.63 -6.28 -25.84
N ASP A 113 31.96 -6.24 -25.72
CA ASP A 113 32.87 -6.24 -26.86
C ASP A 113 32.69 -7.51 -27.72
N TYR A 114 32.58 -8.68 -27.10
CA TYR A 114 32.33 -9.93 -27.81
C TYR A 114 30.96 -9.95 -28.50
N LEU A 115 29.88 -9.66 -27.76
CA LEU A 115 28.50 -9.75 -28.25
C LEU A 115 28.21 -8.76 -29.39
N THR A 116 28.84 -7.58 -29.36
CA THR A 116 28.70 -6.56 -30.40
C THR A 116 29.60 -6.81 -31.62
N SER A 117 30.63 -7.65 -31.49
CA SER A 117 31.53 -7.98 -32.60
C SER A 117 30.86 -8.86 -33.66
N SER A 118 31.33 -8.74 -34.91
CA SER A 118 30.87 -9.57 -36.03
C SER A 118 31.24 -11.05 -35.90
N SER A 119 32.20 -11.38 -35.03
CA SER A 119 32.68 -12.74 -34.78
C SER A 119 32.05 -13.40 -33.54
N GLY A 120 31.36 -12.64 -32.68
CA GLY A 120 30.80 -13.15 -31.43
C GLY A 120 29.29 -13.37 -31.49
N GLY A 121 28.51 -12.28 -31.40
CA GLY A 121 27.05 -12.34 -31.40
C GLY A 121 26.34 -11.52 -32.48
N ASN A 122 27.04 -10.58 -33.12
CA ASN A 122 26.46 -9.60 -34.03
C ASN A 122 25.20 -8.92 -33.45
N LEU A 123 25.26 -8.55 -32.17
CA LEU A 123 24.24 -7.81 -31.44
C LEU A 123 24.69 -6.34 -31.28
N PRO A 124 24.57 -5.49 -32.33
CA PRO A 124 25.19 -4.15 -32.37
C PRO A 124 24.62 -3.14 -31.36
N HIS A 125 23.58 -3.52 -30.62
CA HIS A 125 22.89 -2.68 -29.65
C HIS A 125 22.76 -3.37 -28.27
N PHE A 126 23.70 -4.26 -27.95
CA PHE A 126 23.84 -4.83 -26.62
C PHE A 126 24.42 -3.80 -25.64
N ASP A 127 23.81 -3.68 -24.47
CA ASP A 127 24.36 -2.93 -23.34
C ASP A 127 23.97 -3.59 -22.00
N TYR A 128 24.56 -3.13 -20.90
CA TYR A 128 24.23 -3.63 -19.57
C TYR A 128 24.00 -2.51 -18.54
N VAL A 129 23.28 -2.84 -17.47
CA VAL A 129 22.98 -1.96 -16.33
C VAL A 129 23.42 -2.64 -15.06
N LEU A 130 24.10 -1.87 -14.20
CA LEU A 130 24.50 -2.33 -12.87
C LEU A 130 23.41 -2.01 -11.84
N PHE A 131 23.01 -3.02 -11.10
CA PHE A 131 22.11 -2.91 -9.95
C PHE A 131 22.89 -3.04 -8.66
N THR A 132 22.41 -2.40 -7.59
CA THR A 132 23.02 -2.49 -6.27
C THR A 132 22.64 -3.77 -5.51
N ASN A 133 21.51 -4.40 -5.89
CA ASN A 133 20.98 -5.62 -5.30
C ASN A 133 20.14 -6.41 -6.33
N TYR A 134 19.85 -7.67 -6.02
CA TYR A 134 19.10 -8.55 -6.90
C TYR A 134 17.61 -8.20 -6.96
N GLU A 135 17.02 -7.66 -5.89
CA GLU A 135 15.59 -7.33 -5.84
C GLU A 135 15.21 -6.29 -6.91
N GLN A 136 16.03 -5.24 -7.05
CA GLN A 136 15.84 -4.20 -8.06
C GLN A 136 16.06 -4.73 -9.48
N GLN A 137 17.04 -5.62 -9.66
CA GLN A 137 17.29 -6.26 -10.96
C GLN A 137 16.10 -7.13 -11.39
N VAL A 138 15.56 -7.94 -10.47
CA VAL A 138 14.41 -8.80 -10.74
C VAL A 138 13.18 -7.97 -11.08
N SER A 139 12.89 -6.91 -10.32
CA SER A 139 11.80 -5.98 -10.66
C SER A 139 12.00 -5.40 -12.06
N ALA A 140 13.22 -4.94 -12.39
CA ALA A 140 13.51 -4.40 -13.71
C ALA A 140 13.35 -5.42 -14.83
N LEU A 141 13.63 -6.71 -14.60
CA LEU A 141 13.38 -7.79 -15.56
C LEU A 141 11.89 -7.99 -15.77
N VAL A 142 11.13 -8.18 -14.68
CA VAL A 142 9.68 -8.48 -14.72
C VAL A 142 8.88 -7.30 -15.28
N ASP A 143 9.31 -6.06 -15.02
CA ASP A 143 8.71 -4.84 -15.56
C ASP A 143 9.13 -4.54 -17.01
N GLY A 144 10.04 -5.32 -17.58
CA GLY A 144 10.49 -5.14 -18.95
C GLY A 144 11.42 -3.94 -19.16
N HIS A 145 12.09 -3.49 -18.10
CA HIS A 145 13.11 -2.44 -18.16
C HIS A 145 14.45 -2.98 -18.67
N ILE A 146 14.74 -4.25 -18.42
CA ILE A 146 15.86 -5.02 -19.00
C ILE A 146 15.32 -6.26 -19.73
N ASP A 147 16.06 -6.77 -20.70
CA ASP A 147 15.69 -7.94 -21.51
C ASP A 147 16.22 -9.26 -20.91
N VAL A 148 17.39 -9.21 -20.25
CA VAL A 148 18.05 -10.37 -19.62
C VAL A 148 18.59 -9.95 -18.25
N ALA A 149 18.55 -10.82 -17.26
CA ALA A 149 19.15 -10.60 -15.95
C ALA A 149 20.18 -11.68 -15.62
N TRP A 150 21.36 -11.29 -15.15
CA TRP A 150 22.32 -12.21 -14.54
C TRP A 150 21.93 -12.44 -13.08
N ASN A 151 21.13 -13.47 -12.82
CA ASN A 151 20.50 -13.73 -11.53
C ASN A 151 21.24 -14.81 -10.74
N GLY A 152 21.36 -14.62 -9.43
CA GLY A 152 21.64 -15.71 -8.48
C GLY A 152 20.41 -16.59 -8.22
N PRO A 153 20.53 -17.64 -7.39
CA PRO A 153 19.46 -18.65 -7.25
C PRO A 153 18.18 -18.11 -6.65
N VAL A 154 18.32 -17.26 -5.62
CA VAL A 154 17.17 -16.62 -4.96
C VAL A 154 16.52 -15.64 -5.93
N ALA A 155 17.32 -14.83 -6.63
CA ALA A 155 16.84 -13.91 -7.66
C ALA A 155 16.09 -14.62 -8.81
N HIS A 156 16.55 -15.81 -9.22
CA HIS A 156 15.86 -16.65 -10.21
C HIS A 156 14.48 -17.07 -9.72
N VAL A 157 14.40 -17.65 -8.51
CA VAL A 157 13.11 -18.06 -7.91
C VAL A 157 12.19 -16.85 -7.73
N MET A 158 12.72 -15.70 -7.29
CA MET A 158 11.98 -14.45 -7.19
C MET A 158 11.44 -13.97 -8.54
N ALA A 159 12.22 -14.08 -9.61
CA ALA A 159 11.79 -13.71 -10.95
C ALA A 159 10.65 -14.62 -11.43
N GLU A 160 10.78 -15.93 -11.25
CA GLU A 160 9.73 -16.90 -11.58
C GLU A 160 8.42 -16.61 -10.82
N ASP A 161 8.55 -16.33 -9.53
CA ASP A 161 7.45 -16.02 -8.63
C ASP A 161 6.72 -14.72 -9.03
N LEU A 162 7.47 -13.63 -9.21
CA LEU A 162 6.94 -12.33 -9.62
C LEU A 162 6.33 -12.36 -11.03
N ALA A 163 6.90 -13.14 -11.94
CA ALA A 163 6.32 -13.35 -13.26
C ALA A 163 5.04 -14.20 -13.20
N ALA A 164 4.97 -15.22 -12.34
CA ALA A 164 3.78 -16.07 -12.19
C ALA A 164 2.56 -15.33 -11.65
N ASP A 165 2.76 -14.29 -10.83
CA ASP A 165 1.69 -13.47 -10.26
C ASP A 165 1.10 -12.45 -11.26
N ARG A 166 1.73 -12.29 -12.43
CA ARG A 166 1.31 -11.36 -13.47
C ARG A 166 0.70 -12.07 -14.68
N GLN A 167 -0.58 -11.80 -14.92
CA GLN A 167 -1.31 -12.34 -16.09
C GLN A 167 -0.79 -11.79 -17.43
N ASP A 168 0.03 -10.75 -17.40
CA ASP A 168 0.56 -10.03 -18.54
C ASP A 168 2.08 -10.22 -18.73
N VAL A 169 2.71 -11.11 -17.96
CA VAL A 169 4.15 -11.39 -18.04
C VAL A 169 4.38 -12.84 -18.49
N ALA A 170 5.38 -12.99 -19.34
CA ALA A 170 5.88 -14.25 -19.84
C ALA A 170 6.47 -15.16 -18.75
N LEU A 171 6.60 -16.47 -19.03
CA LEU A 171 7.39 -17.37 -18.20
C LEU A 171 8.84 -16.92 -18.15
N VAL A 172 9.44 -16.92 -16.95
CA VAL A 172 10.89 -16.76 -16.81
C VAL A 172 11.57 -18.03 -17.32
N GLN A 173 12.59 -17.87 -18.14
CA GLN A 173 13.41 -18.96 -18.63
C GLN A 173 14.88 -18.59 -18.49
N SER A 174 15.65 -19.53 -17.94
CA SER A 174 17.10 -19.44 -18.03
C SER A 174 17.55 -19.59 -19.49
N CYS A 175 18.57 -18.85 -19.87
CA CYS A 175 19.14 -18.73 -21.22
C CYS A 175 20.59 -19.23 -21.28
N GLY A 176 21.21 -19.47 -20.14
CA GLY A 176 22.56 -19.99 -20.00
C GLY A 176 23.11 -19.81 -18.58
N MET A 177 24.10 -20.62 -18.20
CA MET A 177 24.79 -20.57 -16.90
C MET A 177 26.24 -21.02 -17.05
N ARG A 178 27.13 -20.72 -16.09
CA ARG A 178 28.50 -21.23 -16.14
C ARG A 178 28.50 -22.74 -15.87
N ASP A 179 29.51 -23.44 -16.37
CA ASP A 179 29.68 -24.87 -16.04
C ASP A 179 29.87 -25.12 -14.54
N VAL A 180 30.45 -24.15 -13.83
CA VAL A 180 30.67 -24.18 -12.38
C VAL A 180 29.44 -23.89 -11.53
N ASP A 181 28.42 -23.23 -12.11
CA ASP A 181 27.17 -22.94 -11.39
C ASP A 181 26.26 -24.17 -11.30
N ARG A 182 26.53 -25.18 -12.11
CA ARG A 182 25.68 -26.35 -12.24
C ARG A 182 25.92 -27.34 -11.10
N ASP A 183 24.83 -27.81 -10.49
CA ASP A 183 24.91 -28.75 -9.36
C ASP A 183 25.79 -28.22 -8.20
N PHE A 184 25.73 -26.90 -7.96
CA PHE A 184 26.46 -26.18 -6.92
C PHE A 184 26.17 -26.78 -5.54
N ARG A 185 27.21 -26.88 -4.70
CA ARG A 185 27.18 -27.66 -3.47
C ARG A 185 27.70 -26.87 -2.28
N SER A 186 27.02 -27.03 -1.16
CA SER A 186 27.49 -26.65 0.17
C SER A 186 28.08 -27.84 0.92
N VAL A 187 28.96 -27.58 1.88
CA VAL A 187 29.63 -28.58 2.71
C VAL A 187 29.44 -28.25 4.18
N ALA A 188 29.34 -29.29 5.00
CA ALA A 188 29.32 -29.19 6.45
C ALA A 188 30.73 -29.46 7.01
N LEU A 189 31.24 -28.51 7.78
CA LEU A 189 32.57 -28.53 8.38
C LEU A 189 32.44 -28.62 9.90
N MET A 190 33.35 -29.35 10.54
CA MET A 190 33.39 -29.46 11.99
C MET A 190 34.82 -29.56 12.51
N LYS A 191 35.09 -28.98 13.69
CA LYS A 191 36.40 -29.14 14.32
C LYS A 191 36.66 -30.59 14.72
N ARG A 192 37.87 -31.07 14.46
CA ARG A 192 38.29 -32.46 14.67
C ARG A 192 38.23 -32.87 16.14
N ASP A 193 38.53 -31.95 17.06
CA ASP A 193 38.49 -32.16 18.51
C ASP A 193 37.07 -32.17 19.10
N CYS A 194 36.06 -31.74 18.33
CA CYS A 194 34.65 -31.81 18.70
C CYS A 194 33.95 -33.07 18.17
N LEU A 195 34.60 -33.89 17.34
CA LEU A 195 34.01 -35.11 16.78
C LEU A 195 34.03 -36.27 17.78
N GLU A 196 32.86 -36.86 18.05
CA GLU A 196 32.72 -38.07 18.85
C GLU A 196 32.38 -39.29 17.96
N GLY A 197 33.12 -40.41 18.09
CA GLY A 197 32.78 -41.71 17.49
C GLY A 197 33.47 -42.05 16.15
N GLU A 198 33.06 -43.18 15.55
CA GLU A 198 33.56 -43.64 14.25
C GLU A 198 32.78 -42.99 13.09
N VAL A 199 33.51 -42.21 12.28
CA VAL A 199 33.12 -41.55 11.01
C VAL A 199 32.34 -40.24 11.15
N GLY A 200 32.96 -39.16 10.63
CA GLY A 200 32.43 -37.79 10.56
C GLY A 200 31.16 -37.67 9.71
N THR A 201 30.03 -37.94 10.36
CA THR A 201 28.68 -37.76 9.82
C THR A 201 28.06 -36.48 10.37
N VAL A 202 27.07 -35.94 9.64
CA VAL A 202 26.39 -34.69 10.01
C VAL A 202 25.60 -34.78 11.32
N SER A 203 25.30 -36.00 11.78
CA SER A 203 24.72 -36.22 13.11
C SER A 203 25.60 -35.72 14.26
N ALA A 204 26.93 -35.61 14.05
CA ALA A 204 27.86 -35.06 15.04
C ALA A 204 27.63 -33.57 15.33
N MET A 205 26.91 -32.84 14.45
CA MET A 205 26.56 -31.43 14.67
C MET A 205 25.39 -31.26 15.67
N LYS A 206 24.74 -32.33 16.13
CA LYS A 206 23.64 -32.24 17.10
C LYS A 206 24.14 -31.69 18.43
N GLY A 207 23.55 -30.57 18.87
CA GLY A 207 23.94 -29.89 20.11
C GLY A 207 25.22 -29.05 19.99
N GLN A 208 25.79 -28.93 18.79
CA GLN A 208 26.91 -28.04 18.48
C GLN A 208 26.38 -26.69 18.01
N THR A 209 27.15 -25.63 18.24
CA THR A 209 26.85 -24.31 17.68
C THR A 209 27.44 -24.20 16.28
N ILE A 210 26.62 -23.81 15.31
CA ILE A 210 26.92 -23.91 13.87
C ILE A 210 26.96 -22.50 13.25
N ALA A 211 28.10 -22.10 12.72
CA ALA A 211 28.24 -20.85 11.99
C ALA A 211 27.76 -20.99 10.53
N THR A 212 27.07 -19.98 10.01
CA THR A 212 26.54 -19.97 8.64
C THR A 212 26.74 -18.60 7.99
N GLY A 213 26.66 -18.53 6.66
CA GLY A 213 26.71 -17.24 5.94
C GLY A 213 25.47 -16.37 6.18
N SER A 214 25.34 -15.29 5.40
CA SER A 214 24.20 -14.37 5.45
C SER A 214 22.88 -15.10 5.26
N THR A 215 21.82 -14.65 5.93
CA THR A 215 20.52 -15.34 5.91
C THR A 215 19.84 -15.39 4.55
N ASP A 216 20.22 -14.49 3.63
CA ASP A 216 19.77 -14.45 2.23
C ASP A 216 20.66 -15.28 1.28
N SER A 217 21.72 -15.93 1.77
CA SER A 217 22.63 -16.74 0.96
C SER A 217 22.08 -18.15 0.72
N PRO A 218 21.85 -18.57 -0.55
CA PRO A 218 21.41 -19.93 -0.85
C PRO A 218 22.47 -20.97 -0.48
N GLN A 219 23.75 -20.70 -0.79
CA GLN A 219 24.87 -21.60 -0.47
C GLN A 219 25.32 -21.56 0.99
N GLY A 220 25.24 -20.40 1.63
CA GLY A 220 25.79 -20.19 2.98
C GLY A 220 24.78 -20.43 4.09
N HIS A 221 23.47 -20.33 3.80
CA HIS A 221 22.45 -20.38 4.83
C HIS A 221 21.16 -21.10 4.40
N LEU A 222 20.43 -20.64 3.37
CA LEU A 222 19.07 -21.11 3.09
C LEU A 222 18.99 -22.62 2.83
N VAL A 223 19.66 -23.13 1.81
CA VAL A 223 19.67 -24.55 1.46
C VAL A 223 20.31 -25.42 2.54
N PRO A 224 21.53 -25.08 3.05
CA PRO A 224 22.18 -25.94 4.03
C PRO A 224 21.46 -25.96 5.38
N VAL A 225 20.89 -24.85 5.85
CA VAL A 225 20.14 -24.84 7.11
C VAL A 225 18.79 -25.52 6.96
N ASP A 226 18.06 -25.33 5.85
CA ASP A 226 16.82 -26.09 5.60
C ASP A 226 17.08 -27.60 5.69
N TRP A 227 18.17 -28.06 5.07
CA TRP A 227 18.58 -29.45 5.15
C TRP A 227 18.94 -29.90 6.58
N LEU A 228 19.72 -29.11 7.32
CA LEU A 228 20.07 -29.46 8.71
C LEU A 228 18.84 -29.54 9.61
N VAL A 229 17.96 -28.53 9.58
CA VAL A 229 16.80 -28.45 10.46
C VAL A 229 15.76 -29.51 10.10
N HIS A 230 15.43 -29.65 8.80
CA HIS A 230 14.30 -30.48 8.38
C HIS A 230 14.68 -31.91 7.98
N THR A 231 15.93 -32.17 7.56
CA THR A 231 16.37 -33.51 7.15
C THR A 231 17.20 -34.18 8.24
N VAL A 232 18.13 -33.45 8.87
CA VAL A 232 19.02 -34.00 9.91
C VAL A 232 18.40 -33.91 11.31
N GLY A 233 17.55 -32.90 11.55
CA GLY A 233 16.92 -32.62 12.83
C GLY A 233 17.87 -31.89 13.79
N ILE A 234 18.57 -30.87 13.29
CA ILE A 234 19.33 -29.90 14.10
C ILE A 234 18.38 -28.85 14.65
N ASP A 235 18.64 -28.38 15.87
CA ASP A 235 17.91 -27.29 16.48
C ASP A 235 18.36 -25.95 15.87
N ASP A 236 17.42 -25.23 15.25
CA ASP A 236 17.66 -23.94 14.59
C ASP A 236 18.25 -22.89 15.54
N SER A 237 17.99 -22.98 16.85
CA SER A 237 18.56 -22.06 17.85
C SER A 237 20.08 -22.18 18.04
N THR A 238 20.68 -23.25 17.53
CA THR A 238 22.13 -23.48 17.57
C THR A 238 22.87 -22.86 16.39
N ILE A 239 22.14 -22.25 15.44
CA ILE A 239 22.67 -21.72 14.19
C ILE A 239 22.93 -20.22 14.34
N ILE A 240 24.16 -19.81 14.04
CA ILE A 240 24.61 -18.42 14.11
C ILE A 240 24.89 -17.92 12.68
N PRO A 241 24.03 -17.05 12.12
CA PRO A 241 24.30 -16.42 10.83
C PRO A 241 25.33 -15.29 10.95
N HIS A 242 26.14 -15.16 9.91
CA HIS A 242 27.12 -14.08 9.76
C HIS A 242 26.69 -13.16 8.62
N GLU A 243 25.99 -12.08 8.99
CA GLU A 243 25.30 -11.20 8.04
C GLU A 243 26.24 -10.20 7.35
N TYR A 244 26.40 -10.37 6.05
CA TYR A 244 27.12 -9.46 5.17
C TYR A 244 26.39 -9.27 3.86
N ASP A 245 26.46 -8.06 3.31
CA ASP A 245 26.07 -7.78 1.92
C ASP A 245 24.62 -8.20 1.56
N LEU A 246 23.69 -8.10 2.52
CA LEU A 246 22.27 -8.43 2.33
C LEU A 246 21.69 -7.78 1.07
N GLY A 247 20.96 -8.57 0.28
CA GLY A 247 20.44 -8.22 -1.06
C GLY A 247 21.38 -8.60 -2.22
N LYS A 248 22.58 -9.11 -1.92
CA LYS A 248 23.48 -9.75 -2.90
C LYS A 248 23.48 -11.28 -2.78
N HIS A 249 22.61 -11.84 -1.94
CA HIS A 249 22.36 -13.28 -1.80
C HIS A 249 23.64 -14.09 -1.55
N GLY A 250 24.57 -13.52 -0.77
CA GLY A 250 25.84 -14.15 -0.41
C GLY A 250 26.92 -14.23 -1.50
N ASP A 251 26.77 -13.56 -2.65
CA ASP A 251 27.73 -13.63 -3.76
C ASP A 251 29.12 -13.06 -3.44
N THR A 252 29.25 -12.22 -2.42
CA THR A 252 30.55 -11.74 -1.95
C THR A 252 31.33 -12.79 -1.16
N ALA A 253 30.67 -13.88 -0.75
CA ALA A 253 31.19 -14.95 0.10
C ALA A 253 31.74 -14.50 1.47
N VAL A 254 31.61 -13.22 1.83
CA VAL A 254 32.16 -12.68 3.09
C VAL A 254 31.54 -13.39 4.30
N GLY A 255 30.22 -13.59 4.31
CA GLY A 255 29.55 -14.30 5.38
C GLY A 255 30.04 -15.75 5.55
N GLU A 256 30.34 -16.45 4.45
CA GLU A 256 30.89 -17.82 4.50
C GLU A 256 32.31 -17.84 5.07
N ILE A 257 33.15 -16.87 4.67
CA ILE A 257 34.51 -16.72 5.20
C ILE A 257 34.47 -16.44 6.70
N GLU A 258 33.60 -15.54 7.15
CA GLU A 258 33.46 -15.21 8.57
C GLU A 258 32.86 -16.37 9.38
N ALA A 259 31.96 -17.16 8.80
CA ALA A 259 31.47 -18.38 9.43
C ALA A 259 32.58 -19.42 9.63
N MET A 260 33.47 -19.59 8.63
CA MET A 260 34.65 -20.44 8.76
C MET A 260 35.62 -19.94 9.83
N LYS A 261 35.90 -18.62 9.89
CA LYS A 261 36.74 -18.03 10.93
C LYS A 261 36.16 -18.24 12.32
N ALA A 262 34.86 -17.99 12.49
CA ALA A 262 34.18 -18.18 13.75
C ALA A 262 34.35 -19.62 14.26
N MET A 263 34.16 -20.62 13.40
CA MET A 263 34.39 -22.03 13.74
C MET A 263 35.84 -22.31 14.12
N LEU A 264 36.84 -21.81 13.37
CA LEU A 264 38.26 -22.04 13.70
C LEU A 264 38.59 -21.45 15.08
N ASP A 265 38.22 -20.18 15.28
CA ASP A 265 38.49 -19.41 16.50
C ASP A 265 37.65 -19.88 17.71
N GLY A 266 36.57 -20.63 17.48
CA GLY A 266 35.59 -20.99 18.51
C GLY A 266 34.73 -19.81 18.97
N THR A 267 34.60 -18.77 18.15
CA THR A 267 33.86 -17.55 18.49
C THR A 267 32.39 -17.89 18.71
N GLY A 268 31.80 -17.39 19.80
CA GLY A 268 30.41 -17.70 20.15
C GLY A 268 30.17 -19.18 20.50
N GLY A 269 31.23 -19.95 20.79
CA GLY A 269 31.14 -21.39 21.03
C GLY A 269 30.90 -22.21 19.77
N THR A 270 31.12 -21.63 18.58
CA THR A 270 30.96 -22.33 17.30
C THR A 270 32.02 -23.43 17.15
N SER A 271 31.57 -24.61 16.72
CA SER A 271 32.42 -25.78 16.50
C SER A 271 32.19 -26.43 15.14
N ALA A 272 31.23 -25.91 14.38
CA ALA A 272 30.90 -26.33 13.03
C ALA A 272 30.52 -25.13 12.15
N ALA A 273 30.63 -25.29 10.83
CA ALA A 273 30.25 -24.28 9.85
C ALA A 273 29.59 -24.89 8.61
N LEU A 274 28.71 -24.12 7.96
CA LEU A 274 28.19 -24.42 6.62
C LEU A 274 28.70 -23.37 5.63
N VAL A 275 29.35 -23.84 4.57
CA VAL A 275 29.90 -22.99 3.50
C VAL A 275 29.77 -23.72 2.15
N SER A 276 29.91 -23.00 1.05
CA SER A 276 30.06 -23.59 -0.27
C SER A 276 31.34 -24.42 -0.39
N GLU A 277 31.28 -25.50 -1.18
CA GLU A 277 32.48 -26.30 -1.49
C GLU A 277 33.57 -25.44 -2.13
N MET A 278 33.18 -24.47 -2.97
CA MET A 278 34.10 -23.52 -3.60
C MET A 278 34.89 -22.71 -2.56
N ILE A 279 34.23 -22.12 -1.56
CA ILE A 279 34.90 -21.32 -0.53
C ILE A 279 35.77 -22.20 0.36
N TYR A 280 35.30 -23.41 0.70
CA TYR A 280 36.13 -24.35 1.45
C TYR A 280 37.43 -24.72 0.70
N GLN A 281 37.35 -25.05 -0.59
CA GLN A 281 38.53 -25.36 -1.40
C GLN A 281 39.49 -24.16 -1.51
N ARG A 282 38.97 -22.93 -1.68
CA ARG A 282 39.80 -21.72 -1.66
C ARG A 282 40.52 -21.53 -0.33
N GLY A 283 39.88 -21.87 0.79
CA GLY A 283 40.52 -21.87 2.11
C GLY A 283 41.65 -22.89 2.20
N LEU A 284 41.43 -24.10 1.69
CA LEU A 284 42.49 -25.12 1.61
C LEU A 284 43.64 -24.65 0.70
N ASP A 285 43.37 -24.00 -0.41
CA ASP A 285 44.41 -23.51 -1.33
C ASP A 285 45.18 -22.29 -0.79
N GLY A 286 44.80 -21.76 0.38
CA GLY A 286 45.42 -20.56 0.97
C GLY A 286 45.05 -19.26 0.24
N ALA A 287 43.91 -19.25 -0.44
CA ALA A 287 43.43 -18.13 -1.27
C ALA A 287 42.40 -17.24 -0.56
N LEU A 288 42.22 -17.39 0.76
CA LEU A 288 41.29 -16.60 1.58
C LEU A 288 42.02 -15.84 2.67
N ASP A 289 41.78 -14.53 2.75
CA ASP A 289 42.38 -13.68 3.76
C ASP A 289 41.84 -14.00 5.17
N GLY A 290 42.76 -14.27 6.09
CA GLY A 290 42.45 -14.56 7.49
C GLY A 290 42.02 -16.01 7.76
N ILE A 291 42.26 -16.94 6.83
CA ILE A 291 42.12 -18.39 7.05
C ILE A 291 43.50 -19.03 6.86
N ASP A 292 44.03 -19.67 7.91
CA ASP A 292 45.26 -20.46 7.79
C ASP A 292 44.95 -21.82 7.16
N SER A 293 45.55 -22.08 5.99
CA SER A 293 45.28 -23.29 5.21
C SER A 293 45.89 -24.57 5.82
N GLU A 294 46.94 -24.46 6.64
CA GLU A 294 47.50 -25.60 7.37
C GLU A 294 46.59 -25.94 8.56
N GLU A 295 46.17 -24.93 9.32
CA GLU A 295 45.22 -25.11 10.43
C GLU A 295 43.90 -25.70 9.94
N LEU A 296 43.35 -25.20 8.84
CA LEU A 296 42.11 -25.72 8.25
C LEU A 296 42.23 -27.21 7.87
N ARG A 297 43.38 -27.67 7.38
CA ARG A 297 43.62 -29.09 7.03
C ARG A 297 43.78 -29.98 8.25
N GLU A 298 44.45 -29.48 9.28
CA GLU A 298 44.74 -30.26 10.48
C GLU A 298 43.53 -30.33 11.42
N SER A 299 42.86 -29.20 11.63
CA SER A 299 41.87 -29.01 12.70
C SER A 299 40.42 -29.19 12.26
N VAL A 300 40.12 -29.24 10.96
CA VAL A 300 38.74 -29.34 10.45
C VAL A 300 38.53 -30.61 9.64
N VAL A 301 37.32 -31.16 9.75
CA VAL A 301 36.85 -32.31 8.98
C VAL A 301 35.60 -31.90 8.21
N GLN A 302 35.61 -32.16 6.89
CA GLN A 302 34.40 -32.12 6.07
C GLN A 302 33.56 -33.37 6.36
N LEU A 303 32.30 -33.18 6.74
CA LEU A 303 31.38 -34.27 7.03
C LEU A 303 30.89 -34.93 5.73
N ARG A 304 30.54 -36.21 5.83
CA ARG A 304 30.27 -37.07 4.68
C ARG A 304 29.01 -36.67 3.91
N GLU A 305 27.93 -36.36 4.62
CA GLU A 305 26.69 -35.91 4.02
C GLU A 305 26.76 -34.42 3.68
N SER A 306 26.08 -34.02 2.61
CA SER A 306 26.04 -32.63 2.18
C SER A 306 24.59 -32.22 1.89
N PRO A 307 24.28 -30.92 1.98
CA PRO A 307 23.04 -30.34 1.50
C PRO A 307 22.72 -30.73 0.04
N PRO A 308 21.43 -30.65 -0.36
CA PRO A 308 21.02 -30.77 -1.76
C PRO A 308 21.78 -29.80 -2.66
N VAL A 309 22.06 -30.22 -3.89
CA VAL A 309 22.66 -29.37 -4.92
C VAL A 309 21.60 -28.46 -5.57
N PHE A 310 22.03 -27.33 -6.13
CA PHE A 310 21.18 -26.39 -6.87
C PHE A 310 22.01 -25.68 -7.95
N ASP A 311 21.38 -25.01 -8.92
CA ASP A 311 22.13 -24.20 -9.88
C ASP A 311 22.36 -22.78 -9.30
N HIS A 312 23.58 -22.24 -9.45
CA HIS A 312 24.01 -21.00 -8.78
C HIS A 312 23.59 -19.72 -9.55
N CYS A 313 24.40 -19.24 -10.50
CA CYS A 313 24.01 -18.10 -11.34
C CYS A 313 23.46 -18.52 -12.71
N SER A 314 22.50 -17.76 -13.25
CA SER A 314 21.99 -17.98 -14.60
C SER A 314 21.48 -16.70 -15.27
N PHE A 315 21.48 -16.69 -16.61
CA PHE A 315 20.85 -15.63 -17.41
C PHE A 315 19.35 -15.87 -17.50
N ASP A 316 18.54 -15.05 -16.84
CA ASP A 316 17.08 -15.15 -16.90
C ASP A 316 16.50 -14.16 -17.90
N ALA A 317 15.53 -14.61 -18.69
CA ALA A 317 14.77 -13.78 -19.60
C ALA A 317 13.29 -14.15 -19.57
N LEU A 318 12.44 -13.21 -19.98
CA LEU A 318 11.01 -13.41 -20.15
C LEU A 318 10.70 -14.02 -21.52
N VAL A 319 10.05 -15.19 -21.57
CA VAL A 319 9.74 -15.92 -22.81
C VAL A 319 8.22 -16.04 -23.00
N GLY A 320 7.60 -15.02 -23.61
CA GLY A 320 6.14 -14.88 -23.74
C GLY A 320 5.70 -13.43 -24.10
N ASP A 321 4.39 -13.18 -24.23
CA ASP A 321 3.84 -11.91 -24.71
C ASP A 321 4.22 -10.74 -23.77
N HIS A 322 5.02 -9.79 -24.24
CA HIS A 322 5.51 -8.67 -23.44
C HIS A 322 4.59 -7.42 -23.57
N PRO A 323 4.22 -6.71 -22.48
CA PRO A 323 3.31 -5.55 -22.54
C PRO A 323 3.85 -4.34 -23.32
N SER A 324 5.17 -4.19 -23.41
CA SER A 324 5.81 -3.10 -24.19
C SER A 324 5.53 -3.20 -25.70
N ASP A 325 4.94 -4.31 -26.15
CA ASP A 325 4.57 -4.53 -27.55
C ASP A 325 3.20 -3.99 -27.94
N GLY A 326 2.48 -3.36 -27.02
CA GLY A 326 1.37 -2.47 -27.36
C GLY A 326 0.26 -3.12 -28.18
N GLY A 327 -0.12 -4.37 -27.85
CA GLY A 327 -1.37 -5.01 -28.29
C GLY A 327 -1.68 -4.98 -29.79
N LYS A 328 -0.68 -4.80 -30.68
CA LYS A 328 -0.88 -4.78 -32.14
C LYS A 328 0.26 -5.49 -32.87
N SER A 329 -0.11 -6.59 -33.51
CA SER A 329 0.66 -7.49 -34.39
C SER A 329 1.49 -8.60 -33.70
N THR A 330 1.32 -9.81 -34.24
CA THR A 330 2.09 -11.03 -33.94
C THR A 330 3.57 -10.91 -34.29
N ASP A 331 3.94 -9.94 -35.15
CA ASP A 331 5.32 -9.72 -35.61
C ASP A 331 6.26 -9.19 -34.50
N ASN A 332 5.71 -8.64 -33.41
CA ASN A 332 6.50 -8.02 -32.32
C ASN A 332 6.97 -9.08 -31.29
N ILE A 333 6.14 -10.09 -31.01
CA ILE A 333 6.43 -11.21 -30.09
C ILE A 333 7.57 -12.10 -30.63
N ASP A 334 7.56 -12.36 -31.94
CA ASP A 334 8.63 -13.11 -32.60
C ASP A 334 9.98 -12.37 -32.56
N SER A 335 9.97 -11.04 -32.48
CA SER A 335 11.18 -10.21 -32.42
C SER A 335 11.88 -10.23 -31.06
N HIS A 336 11.16 -10.19 -29.93
CA HIS A 336 11.79 -10.29 -28.60
C HIS A 336 12.36 -11.70 -28.36
N ARG A 337 11.59 -12.75 -28.67
CA ARG A 337 12.07 -14.14 -28.59
C ARG A 337 13.30 -14.38 -29.47
N ALA A 338 13.32 -13.82 -30.68
CA ALA A 338 14.50 -13.91 -31.55
C ALA A 338 15.73 -13.20 -30.96
N LYS A 339 15.56 -12.04 -30.28
CA LYS A 339 16.64 -11.34 -29.60
C LYS A 339 17.24 -12.15 -28.44
N ILE A 340 16.40 -12.70 -27.57
CA ILE A 340 16.84 -13.58 -26.47
C ILE A 340 17.52 -14.84 -27.01
N GLY A 341 16.96 -15.45 -28.07
CA GLY A 341 17.56 -16.61 -28.73
C GLY A 341 18.93 -16.31 -29.35
N ALA A 342 19.10 -15.15 -29.98
CA ALA A 342 20.39 -14.71 -30.53
C ALA A 342 21.42 -14.46 -29.43
N PHE A 343 21.03 -13.84 -28.32
CA PHE A 343 21.88 -13.68 -27.14
C PHE A 343 22.33 -15.02 -26.55
N SER A 344 21.39 -15.92 -26.27
CA SER A 344 21.69 -17.25 -25.73
C SER A 344 22.63 -18.02 -26.67
N THR A 345 22.38 -17.99 -27.98
CA THR A 345 23.26 -18.64 -28.97
C THR A 345 24.67 -18.05 -28.96
N ALA A 346 24.81 -16.73 -28.89
CA ALA A 346 26.10 -16.05 -28.90
C ALA A 346 26.92 -16.36 -27.64
N VAL A 347 26.28 -16.34 -26.46
CA VAL A 347 26.91 -16.69 -25.19
C VAL A 347 27.36 -18.15 -25.18
N LEU A 348 26.48 -19.08 -25.59
CA LEU A 348 26.79 -20.51 -25.63
C LEU A 348 27.87 -20.87 -26.67
N ALA A 349 28.13 -20.01 -27.65
CA ALA A 349 29.16 -20.20 -28.67
C ALA A 349 30.56 -19.74 -28.24
N MET A 350 30.70 -19.08 -27.08
CA MET A 350 32.01 -18.66 -26.59
C MET A 350 32.92 -19.85 -26.31
N ASP A 351 34.20 -19.71 -26.64
CA ASP A 351 35.19 -20.80 -26.61
C ASP A 351 36.36 -20.47 -25.68
N MET A 352 36.59 -21.32 -24.68
CA MET A 352 37.74 -21.24 -23.76
C MET A 352 39.09 -21.45 -24.45
N GLU A 353 39.09 -22.06 -25.64
CA GLU A 353 40.30 -22.25 -26.43
C GLU A 353 40.67 -21.03 -27.29
N ASP A 354 39.73 -20.09 -27.52
CA ASP A 354 40.01 -18.84 -28.20
C ASP A 354 40.85 -17.91 -27.29
N PRO A 355 42.10 -17.57 -27.65
CA PRO A 355 42.95 -16.69 -26.83
C PRO A 355 42.38 -15.30 -26.58
N CYS A 356 41.49 -14.81 -27.45
CA CYS A 356 40.83 -13.51 -27.30
C CYS A 356 39.67 -13.56 -26.29
N GLN A 357 38.99 -14.71 -26.16
CA GLN A 357 37.83 -14.87 -25.27
C GLN A 357 38.23 -15.45 -23.91
N ARG A 358 39.29 -16.25 -23.86
CA ARG A 358 39.77 -16.89 -22.64
C ARG A 358 39.96 -15.94 -21.45
N PRO A 359 40.49 -14.71 -21.59
CA PRO A 359 40.64 -13.81 -20.45
C PRO A 359 39.29 -13.43 -19.82
N ILE A 360 38.27 -13.14 -20.64
CA ILE A 360 36.96 -12.73 -20.13
C ILE A 360 36.21 -13.90 -19.50
N LEU A 361 36.27 -15.08 -20.13
CA LEU A 361 35.66 -16.29 -19.59
C LEU A 361 36.31 -16.71 -18.26
N LYS A 362 37.63 -16.57 -18.13
CA LYS A 362 38.32 -16.81 -16.85
C LYS A 362 37.96 -15.79 -15.78
N LEU A 363 37.80 -14.52 -16.16
CA LEU A 363 37.41 -13.47 -15.22
C LEU A 363 35.99 -13.70 -14.69
N GLU A 364 35.10 -14.19 -15.54
CA GLU A 364 33.73 -14.60 -15.18
C GLU A 364 33.69 -15.92 -14.37
N GLY A 365 34.80 -16.66 -14.29
CA GLY A 365 34.89 -17.90 -13.51
C GLY A 365 34.47 -19.16 -14.26
N ILE A 366 34.46 -19.15 -15.59
CA ILE A 366 34.16 -20.32 -16.42
C ILE A 366 35.38 -21.24 -16.50
N ASN A 367 35.16 -22.53 -16.25
CA ASN A 367 36.22 -23.54 -16.32
C ASN A 367 36.33 -24.16 -17.71
N LYS A 368 35.20 -24.48 -18.34
CA LYS A 368 35.15 -25.16 -19.65
C LYS A 368 34.30 -24.43 -20.67
N GLN A 369 33.05 -24.11 -20.33
CA GLN A 369 32.09 -23.56 -21.29
C GLN A 369 30.85 -22.99 -20.58
N TRP A 370 30.07 -22.19 -21.31
CA TRP A 370 28.69 -21.91 -20.94
C TRP A 370 27.79 -23.14 -21.16
N MET A 371 26.81 -23.31 -20.29
CA MET A 371 25.86 -24.42 -20.31
C MET A 371 24.46 -23.91 -20.65
N GLY A 372 23.74 -24.67 -21.48
CA GLY A 372 22.35 -24.37 -21.81
C GLY A 372 21.38 -24.57 -20.64
N PRO A 373 20.12 -24.13 -20.78
CA PRO A 373 19.16 -24.11 -19.69
C PRO A 373 18.70 -25.48 -19.19
N ARG A 374 18.25 -25.53 -17.93
CA ARG A 374 17.65 -26.69 -17.25
C ARG A 374 16.17 -26.43 -16.94
N VAL A 375 15.42 -27.51 -16.71
CA VAL A 375 13.95 -27.48 -16.52
C VAL A 375 13.53 -26.99 -15.12
N ASP A 376 14.40 -27.11 -14.11
CA ASP A 376 14.15 -26.62 -12.73
C ASP A 376 15.49 -26.31 -12.04
N PRO A 377 16.12 -25.16 -12.32
CA PRO A 377 17.42 -24.80 -11.74
C PRO A 377 17.33 -24.40 -10.25
N GLY A 378 16.14 -24.00 -9.78
CA GLY A 378 15.92 -23.43 -8.44
C GLY A 378 15.27 -24.36 -7.40
N GLY A 379 14.93 -25.62 -7.73
CA GLY A 379 14.06 -26.47 -6.90
C GLY A 379 14.44 -26.61 -5.41
N ALA A 380 15.72 -26.79 -5.09
CA ALA A 380 16.17 -26.88 -3.69
C ALA A 380 16.11 -25.52 -2.96
N VAL A 381 16.44 -24.43 -3.66
CA VAL A 381 16.38 -23.06 -3.16
C VAL A 381 14.92 -22.66 -2.92
N ARG A 382 14.03 -22.94 -3.88
CA ARG A 382 12.58 -22.76 -3.76
C ARG A 382 12.01 -23.56 -2.60
N THR A 383 12.47 -24.80 -2.36
CA THR A 383 12.05 -25.60 -1.20
C THR A 383 12.45 -24.93 0.12
N ALA A 384 13.71 -24.49 0.23
CA ALA A 384 14.22 -23.82 1.42
C ALA A 384 13.51 -22.48 1.68
N LEU A 385 13.29 -21.69 0.63
CA LEU A 385 12.54 -20.43 0.70
C LEU A 385 11.08 -20.67 1.13
N ASN A 386 10.38 -21.64 0.54
CA ASN A 386 8.99 -21.97 0.89
C ASN A 386 8.84 -22.39 2.36
N ARG A 387 9.74 -23.22 2.88
CA ARG A 387 9.68 -23.69 4.28
C ARG A 387 9.99 -22.60 5.30
N ARG A 388 10.77 -21.59 4.90
CA ARG A 388 11.05 -20.39 5.70
C ARG A 388 9.99 -19.29 5.52
N GLY A 389 9.01 -19.48 4.63
CA GLY A 389 8.00 -18.46 4.31
C GLY A 389 8.56 -17.27 3.54
N LEU A 390 9.65 -17.48 2.78
CA LEU A 390 10.40 -16.45 2.04
C LEU A 390 10.23 -16.52 0.51
N ALA A 391 9.70 -17.63 -0.04
CA ALA A 391 9.24 -17.68 -1.43
C ALA A 391 7.74 -17.40 -1.46
N SER A 392 7.28 -16.67 -2.48
CA SER A 392 5.85 -16.55 -2.71
C SER A 392 5.33 -17.93 -3.10
N ALA A 393 4.20 -18.36 -2.53
CA ALA A 393 3.61 -19.64 -2.87
C ALA A 393 3.04 -19.60 -4.30
N GLY A 394 3.92 -19.76 -5.30
CA GLY A 394 3.58 -19.90 -6.71
C GLY A 394 2.69 -21.11 -6.93
N ARG A 395 1.38 -20.85 -7.01
CA ARG A 395 0.36 -21.81 -7.45
C ARG A 395 0.57 -22.13 -8.93
N SER A 396 1.41 -23.11 -9.24
CA SER A 396 1.42 -23.71 -10.59
C SER A 396 0.18 -24.59 -10.79
N ASN A 397 -0.75 -24.08 -11.58
CA ASN A 397 -1.85 -24.83 -12.16
C ASN A 397 -1.32 -25.88 -13.15
N THR A 398 -1.17 -27.14 -12.72
CA THR A 398 -1.64 -28.37 -13.41
C THR A 398 -1.00 -29.62 -12.81
N PHE A 399 -1.47 -30.04 -11.63
CA PHE A 399 -1.57 -31.47 -11.31
C PHE A 399 -2.69 -31.68 -10.28
N GLY A 400 -3.92 -31.43 -10.71
CA GLY A 400 -5.11 -31.87 -9.99
C GLY A 400 -5.13 -33.41 -9.93
N SER A 401 -5.08 -33.99 -8.73
CA SER A 401 -5.93 -35.14 -8.33
C SER A 401 -5.51 -35.84 -7.03
N GLN A 402 -4.40 -35.54 -6.35
CA GLN A 402 -3.97 -36.40 -5.21
C GLN A 402 -3.59 -35.75 -3.87
N VAL A 403 -3.60 -34.43 -3.68
CA VAL A 403 -3.27 -33.83 -2.36
C VAL A 403 -4.52 -33.46 -1.56
N ARG A 404 -5.53 -34.36 -1.52
CA ARG A 404 -6.63 -34.30 -0.54
C ARG A 404 -6.42 -35.24 0.66
N ALA A 405 -5.23 -35.80 0.83
CA ALA A 405 -4.97 -36.85 1.82
C ALA A 405 -3.91 -36.51 2.89
N PHE A 406 -3.41 -35.27 2.99
CA PHE A 406 -2.41 -34.92 4.00
C PHE A 406 -2.74 -33.71 4.90
N SER A 407 -4.00 -33.25 4.95
CA SER A 407 -4.43 -32.23 5.92
C SER A 407 -4.82 -32.80 7.30
N SER A 408 -4.15 -33.87 7.76
CA SER A 408 -4.44 -34.46 9.07
C SER A 408 -3.24 -34.62 10.00
N SER A 409 -2.06 -34.06 9.68
CA SER A 409 -0.98 -33.96 10.67
C SER A 409 0.10 -32.96 10.26
N THR A 410 -0.17 -31.67 10.37
CA THR A 410 0.87 -30.66 10.61
C THR A 410 0.59 -30.07 11.98
N ALA A 411 1.57 -30.16 12.88
CA ALA A 411 1.50 -29.56 14.19
C ALA A 411 1.10 -28.09 14.05
N SER A 412 -0.02 -27.73 14.68
CA SER A 412 -0.55 -26.38 14.73
C SER A 412 0.48 -25.44 15.36
N PHE A 413 0.81 -24.33 14.70
CA PHE A 413 1.19 -23.15 15.46
C PHE A 413 -0.03 -22.77 16.30
N GLY A 414 0.01 -23.07 17.60
CA GLY A 414 -1.16 -23.13 18.50
C GLY A 414 -1.79 -21.79 18.89
N GLY A 415 -1.97 -20.86 17.96
CA GLY A 415 -2.73 -19.62 18.16
C GLY A 415 -4.23 -19.80 17.89
N GLU A 416 -5.08 -19.00 18.54
CA GLU A 416 -6.51 -18.95 18.22
C GLU A 416 -6.71 -18.47 16.76
N ARG A 417 -7.64 -19.09 16.03
CA ARG A 417 -7.95 -18.75 14.64
C ARG A 417 -8.95 -17.60 14.57
N VAL A 418 -8.68 -16.66 13.67
CA VAL A 418 -9.51 -15.48 13.47
C VAL A 418 -9.90 -15.34 12.00
N ALA A 419 -11.20 -15.25 11.73
CA ALA A 419 -11.70 -14.87 10.40
C ALA A 419 -11.85 -13.36 10.29
N VAL A 420 -11.28 -12.75 9.26
CA VAL A 420 -11.49 -11.34 8.91
C VAL A 420 -12.38 -11.26 7.67
N LEU A 421 -13.50 -10.56 7.74
CA LEU A 421 -14.45 -10.43 6.63
C LEU A 421 -14.13 -9.16 5.83
N GLY A 422 -13.44 -9.31 4.70
CA GLY A 422 -13.00 -8.24 3.81
C GLY A 422 -11.49 -7.97 3.88
N ALA A 423 -10.87 -7.78 2.71
CA ALA A 423 -9.45 -7.45 2.55
C ALA A 423 -9.26 -6.01 2.03
N GLY A 424 -10.12 -5.10 2.48
CA GLY A 424 -9.93 -3.65 2.33
C GLY A 424 -8.93 -3.09 3.36
N VAL A 425 -8.72 -1.77 3.35
CA VAL A 425 -7.76 -1.07 4.23
C VAL A 425 -7.92 -1.39 5.73
N SER A 426 -9.14 -1.65 6.21
CA SER A 426 -9.38 -2.06 7.60
C SER A 426 -9.06 -3.53 7.86
N GLY A 427 -9.37 -4.40 6.91
CA GLY A 427 -9.10 -5.84 6.99
C GLY A 427 -7.60 -6.13 7.02
N LEU A 428 -6.84 -5.47 6.15
CA LEU A 428 -5.39 -5.61 6.08
C LEU A 428 -4.69 -5.20 7.38
N GLN A 429 -5.10 -4.08 7.97
CA GLN A 429 -4.58 -3.63 9.26
C GLN A 429 -5.00 -4.57 10.41
N SER A 430 -6.18 -5.19 10.33
CA SER A 430 -6.63 -6.21 11.29
C SER A 430 -5.78 -7.48 11.19
N VAL A 431 -5.54 -7.98 9.97
CA VAL A 431 -4.66 -9.13 9.72
C VAL A 431 -3.29 -8.88 10.32
N ARG A 432 -2.68 -7.73 10.00
CA ARG A 432 -1.37 -7.37 10.52
C ARG A 432 -1.34 -7.32 12.05
N ALA A 433 -2.21 -6.53 12.67
CA ALA A 433 -2.20 -6.32 14.11
C ALA A 433 -2.40 -7.62 14.89
N LEU A 434 -3.28 -8.50 14.40
CA LEU A 434 -3.57 -9.78 15.04
C LEU A 434 -2.45 -10.81 14.80
N ARG A 435 -1.87 -10.88 13.60
CA ARG A 435 -0.69 -11.74 13.34
C ARG A 435 0.50 -11.36 14.21
N ALA A 436 0.74 -10.07 14.43
CA ALA A 436 1.78 -9.59 15.33
C ALA A 436 1.60 -10.08 16.78
N LYS A 437 0.36 -10.46 17.17
CA LYS A 437 0.04 -11.06 18.47
C LYS A 437 -0.04 -12.59 18.46
N GLY A 438 0.30 -13.25 17.36
CA GLY A 438 0.35 -14.70 17.25
C GLY A 438 -0.98 -15.38 16.95
N PHE A 439 -2.02 -14.63 16.55
CA PHE A 439 -3.27 -15.21 16.06
C PHE A 439 -3.07 -15.84 14.67
N ASP A 440 -3.78 -16.94 14.39
CA ASP A 440 -3.87 -17.53 13.05
C ASP A 440 -5.00 -16.85 12.27
N VAL A 441 -4.67 -15.92 11.39
CA VAL A 441 -5.65 -15.01 10.78
C VAL A 441 -5.88 -15.37 9.31
N THR A 442 -7.15 -15.46 8.91
CA THR A 442 -7.55 -15.57 7.50
C THR A 442 -8.57 -14.49 7.16
N ALA A 443 -8.21 -13.58 6.25
CA ALA A 443 -9.11 -12.63 5.64
C ALA A 443 -9.78 -13.21 4.39
N TYR A 444 -11.09 -13.04 4.25
CA TYR A 444 -11.85 -13.48 3.08
C TYR A 444 -12.37 -12.27 2.31
N ASP A 445 -12.08 -12.19 1.01
CA ASP A 445 -12.62 -11.15 0.14
C ASP A 445 -13.20 -11.73 -1.15
N PRO A 446 -14.42 -11.33 -1.57
CA PRO A 446 -15.01 -11.79 -2.81
C PRO A 446 -14.27 -11.30 -4.06
N ASN A 447 -13.48 -10.22 -3.96
CA ASN A 447 -12.81 -9.61 -5.09
C ASN A 447 -11.50 -10.34 -5.43
N PRO A 448 -11.02 -10.20 -6.69
CA PRO A 448 -9.78 -10.83 -7.13
C PRO A 448 -8.51 -10.12 -6.67
N SER A 449 -8.62 -8.96 -6.02
CA SER A 449 -7.49 -8.20 -5.47
C SER A 449 -7.92 -7.48 -4.18
N VAL A 450 -6.93 -7.11 -3.37
CA VAL A 450 -7.10 -6.36 -2.12
C VAL A 450 -7.53 -4.90 -2.38
N GLY A 451 -7.82 -4.16 -1.31
CA GLY A 451 -8.07 -2.71 -1.38
C GLY A 451 -9.54 -2.30 -1.25
N GLY A 452 -10.47 -3.25 -1.39
CA GLY A 452 -11.90 -3.01 -1.20
C GLY A 452 -12.41 -1.92 -2.14
N LEU A 453 -12.96 -0.83 -1.58
CA LEU A 453 -13.46 0.31 -2.37
C LEU A 453 -12.40 1.02 -3.22
N TRP A 454 -11.11 0.82 -2.93
CA TRP A 454 -10.02 1.43 -3.70
C TRP A 454 -9.71 0.68 -4.99
N ARG A 455 -10.07 -0.61 -5.08
CA ARG A 455 -9.88 -1.43 -6.27
C ARG A 455 -10.69 -0.90 -7.45
N GLN A 456 -11.95 -0.56 -7.20
CA GLN A 456 -12.88 -0.09 -8.21
C GLN A 456 -14.03 0.66 -7.55
N ASN A 457 -14.29 1.87 -8.03
CA ASN A 457 -15.38 2.71 -7.56
C ASN A 457 -15.90 3.58 -8.72
N TYR A 458 -16.80 4.52 -8.42
CA TYR A 458 -17.33 5.45 -9.41
C TYR A 458 -16.22 6.23 -10.15
N LEU A 459 -16.50 6.64 -11.37
CA LEU A 459 -15.58 7.38 -12.25
C LEU A 459 -14.91 8.57 -11.52
N SER A 460 -13.58 8.67 -11.63
CA SER A 460 -12.77 9.75 -11.03
C SER A 460 -12.75 9.81 -9.49
N TYR A 461 -13.06 8.71 -8.80
CA TYR A 461 -12.90 8.63 -7.34
C TYR A 461 -11.45 8.88 -6.87
N GLY A 462 -11.31 9.44 -5.66
CA GLY A 462 -10.03 9.77 -5.06
C GLY A 462 -10.16 10.25 -3.61
N VAL A 463 -9.02 10.51 -2.97
CA VAL A 463 -8.97 10.96 -1.57
C VAL A 463 -9.42 12.42 -1.45
N GLN A 464 -10.26 12.70 -0.44
CA GLN A 464 -10.79 14.05 -0.20
C GLN A 464 -9.84 14.94 0.60
N VAL A 465 -8.98 14.30 1.40
CA VAL A 465 -8.03 14.92 2.32
C VAL A 465 -6.60 14.85 1.78
N PRO A 466 -5.70 15.74 2.24
CA PRO A 466 -4.26 15.60 2.06
C PRO A 466 -3.74 14.19 2.30
N LYS A 467 -2.81 13.73 1.46
CA LYS A 467 -2.22 12.38 1.54
C LYS A 467 -1.71 12.02 2.94
N GLN A 468 -1.16 12.98 3.68
CA GLN A 468 -0.65 12.80 5.05
C GLN A 468 -1.74 12.37 6.06
N LEU A 469 -3.01 12.67 5.77
CA LEU A 469 -4.17 12.25 6.58
C LEU A 469 -4.75 10.90 6.15
N TYR A 470 -4.21 10.30 5.09
CA TYR A 470 -4.69 9.06 4.49
C TYR A 470 -3.57 8.03 4.31
N GLU A 471 -2.51 8.11 5.12
CA GLU A 471 -1.45 7.11 5.18
C GLU A 471 -1.81 6.03 6.21
N PHE A 472 -1.36 4.81 5.95
CA PHE A 472 -1.19 3.79 6.97
C PHE A 472 -0.25 4.33 8.05
N PRO A 473 -0.56 4.15 9.35
CA PRO A 473 0.28 4.65 10.44
C PRO A 473 1.75 4.24 10.30
N ASP A 474 1.99 3.04 9.77
CA ASP A 474 3.26 2.32 9.69
C ASP A 474 3.85 2.25 8.27
N LEU A 475 3.27 2.95 7.28
CA LEU A 475 3.81 3.02 5.93
C LEU A 475 3.47 4.35 5.27
N GLU A 476 4.46 5.15 4.88
CA GLU A 476 4.22 6.46 4.22
C GLU A 476 3.98 6.33 2.71
N PHE A 477 3.40 7.38 2.08
CA PHE A 477 3.35 7.50 0.61
C PHE A 477 4.70 7.84 -0.02
N SER A 478 5.72 8.25 0.75
CA SER A 478 6.92 8.97 0.29
C SER A 478 7.79 8.25 -0.75
N GLU A 479 7.64 6.94 -0.92
CA GLU A 479 8.30 6.15 -1.97
C GLU A 479 7.53 6.10 -3.31
N VAL A 480 6.33 6.70 -3.37
CA VAL A 480 5.49 6.80 -4.57
C VAL A 480 5.21 8.27 -4.85
N GLU A 481 5.53 8.74 -6.06
CA GLU A 481 5.27 10.12 -6.47
C GLU A 481 3.76 10.33 -6.70
N VAL A 482 3.03 10.65 -5.63
CA VAL A 482 1.59 10.94 -5.66
C VAL A 482 1.29 12.41 -5.36
N GLY A 483 0.23 12.92 -6.00
CA GLY A 483 -0.30 14.25 -5.76
C GLY A 483 -0.78 14.48 -4.32
N GLN A 484 -1.07 15.73 -3.97
CA GLN A 484 -1.54 16.08 -2.61
C GLN A 484 -2.86 15.40 -2.23
N PHE A 485 -3.69 15.09 -3.23
CA PHE A 485 -4.97 14.38 -3.10
C PHE A 485 -4.95 13.20 -4.07
N PRO A 486 -4.46 12.02 -3.64
CA PRO A 486 -4.27 10.88 -4.52
C PRO A 486 -5.58 10.39 -5.16
N SER A 487 -5.49 9.99 -6.42
CA SER A 487 -6.54 9.30 -7.16
C SER A 487 -6.79 7.89 -6.60
N GLY A 488 -7.93 7.31 -6.93
CA GLY A 488 -8.26 5.93 -6.53
C GLY A 488 -7.20 4.91 -6.96
N ALA A 489 -6.64 5.04 -8.16
CA ALA A 489 -5.61 4.16 -8.67
C ALA A 489 -4.27 4.29 -7.92
N GLU A 490 -3.88 5.52 -7.53
CA GLU A 490 -2.69 5.75 -6.70
C GLU A 490 -2.86 5.15 -5.31
N VAL A 491 -4.05 5.27 -4.70
CA VAL A 491 -4.34 4.63 -3.41
C VAL A 491 -4.35 3.11 -3.54
N GLN A 492 -4.92 2.55 -4.61
CA GLN A 492 -4.91 1.10 -4.81
C GLN A 492 -3.50 0.52 -4.84
N LYS A 493 -2.59 1.12 -5.61
CA LYS A 493 -1.17 0.73 -5.64
C LYS A 493 -0.51 0.82 -4.27
N TYR A 494 -0.85 1.87 -3.52
CA TYR A 494 -0.36 2.04 -2.16
C TYR A 494 -0.89 0.97 -1.19
N VAL A 495 -2.12 0.50 -1.35
CA VAL A 495 -2.68 -0.61 -0.57
C VAL A 495 -2.06 -1.96 -0.96
N GLU A 496 -1.80 -2.20 -2.24
CA GLU A 496 -1.05 -3.39 -2.71
C GLU A 496 0.35 -3.42 -2.10
N ARG A 497 1.08 -2.29 -2.16
CA ARG A 497 2.38 -2.14 -1.48
C ARG A 497 2.30 -2.43 0.03
N TYR A 498 1.21 -2.09 0.70
CA TYR A 498 1.03 -2.41 2.11
C TYR A 498 0.97 -3.93 2.36
N VAL A 499 0.30 -4.67 1.48
CA VAL A 499 0.24 -6.13 1.57
C VAL A 499 1.61 -6.75 1.36
N ASP A 500 2.34 -6.28 0.34
CA ASP A 500 3.66 -6.80 -0.01
C ASP A 500 4.69 -6.48 1.08
N HIS A 501 4.74 -5.21 1.52
CA HIS A 501 5.71 -4.75 2.50
C HIS A 501 5.59 -5.48 3.85
N PHE A 502 4.37 -5.88 4.26
CA PHE A 502 4.13 -6.61 5.51
C PHE A 502 3.85 -8.09 5.32
N ASN A 503 4.10 -8.63 4.13
CA ASN A 503 3.89 -10.03 3.75
C ASN A 503 2.53 -10.59 4.24
N LEU A 504 1.44 -9.90 3.89
CA LEU A 504 0.10 -10.25 4.36
C LEU A 504 -0.63 -11.26 3.45
N GLY A 505 -0.06 -11.57 2.27
CA GLY A 505 -0.70 -12.36 1.21
C GLY A 505 -1.23 -13.73 1.66
N ASP A 506 -0.43 -14.50 2.40
CA ASP A 506 -0.79 -15.86 2.85
C ASP A 506 -2.01 -15.91 3.78
N SER A 507 -2.30 -14.79 4.44
CA SER A 507 -3.47 -14.64 5.31
C SER A 507 -4.70 -14.12 4.58
N ILE A 508 -4.68 -14.01 3.25
CA ILE A 508 -5.76 -13.41 2.46
C ILE A 508 -6.26 -14.40 1.41
N ALA A 509 -7.51 -14.84 1.57
CA ALA A 509 -8.26 -15.63 0.61
C ALA A 509 -9.13 -14.70 -0.27
N LEU A 510 -8.57 -14.30 -1.40
CA LEU A 510 -9.28 -13.58 -2.47
C LEU A 510 -10.24 -14.49 -3.22
N ASN A 511 -11.12 -13.91 -4.06
CA ASN A 511 -12.13 -14.64 -4.83
C ASN A 511 -13.00 -15.57 -3.96
N THR A 512 -13.18 -15.21 -2.70
CA THR A 512 -13.81 -16.06 -1.68
C THR A 512 -14.83 -15.25 -0.91
N SER A 513 -16.11 -15.51 -1.16
CA SER A 513 -17.22 -14.79 -0.54
C SER A 513 -17.61 -15.46 0.77
N VAL A 514 -17.68 -14.71 1.87
CA VAL A 514 -18.39 -15.17 3.06
C VAL A 514 -19.88 -15.02 2.84
N THR A 515 -20.63 -16.12 3.01
CA THR A 515 -22.07 -16.18 2.73
C THR A 515 -22.90 -16.24 4.00
N LYS A 516 -22.36 -16.83 5.06
CA LYS A 516 -23.02 -16.93 6.36
C LYS A 516 -22.00 -17.03 7.49
N VAL A 517 -22.31 -16.42 8.62
CA VAL A 517 -21.54 -16.49 9.87
C VAL A 517 -22.51 -16.79 11.01
N THR A 518 -22.27 -17.88 11.73
CA THR A 518 -23.10 -18.34 12.85
C THR A 518 -22.23 -18.59 14.07
N GLN A 519 -22.69 -18.12 15.22
CA GLN A 519 -22.02 -18.39 16.50
C GLN A 519 -22.44 -19.78 17.01
N ASN A 520 -21.47 -20.59 17.39
CA ASN A 520 -21.67 -21.89 18.01
C ASN A 520 -22.01 -21.74 19.51
N GLU A 521 -22.52 -22.81 20.13
CA GLU A 521 -22.90 -22.81 21.55
C GLU A 521 -21.72 -22.55 22.51
N ASP A 522 -20.51 -22.90 22.09
CA ASP A 522 -19.27 -22.69 22.85
C ASP A 522 -18.66 -21.29 22.67
N GLY A 523 -19.29 -20.42 21.88
CA GLY A 523 -18.83 -19.06 21.59
C GLY A 523 -17.83 -18.94 20.43
N SER A 524 -17.46 -20.05 19.79
CA SER A 524 -16.73 -20.06 18.52
C SER A 524 -17.66 -19.75 17.34
N TRP A 525 -17.11 -19.67 16.12
CA TRP A 525 -17.80 -19.22 14.93
C TRP A 525 -17.64 -20.20 13.76
N SER A 526 -18.77 -20.54 13.14
CA SER A 526 -18.85 -21.18 11.83
C SER A 526 -18.95 -20.11 10.75
N VAL A 527 -17.98 -20.11 9.83
CA VAL A 527 -17.89 -19.16 8.71
C VAL A 527 -18.03 -19.95 7.40
N LYS A 528 -19.20 -19.80 6.77
CA LYS A 528 -19.48 -20.40 5.46
C LYS A 528 -18.93 -19.54 4.35
N ILE A 529 -18.02 -20.10 3.56
CA ILE A 529 -17.40 -19.43 2.43
C ILE A 529 -17.83 -20.07 1.11
N LYS A 530 -17.78 -19.29 0.04
CA LYS A 530 -17.99 -19.73 -1.33
C LYS A 530 -16.84 -19.23 -2.20
N THR A 531 -16.06 -20.15 -2.76
CA THR A 531 -14.96 -19.81 -3.67
C THR A 531 -15.49 -19.48 -5.07
N LYS A 532 -14.66 -18.85 -5.91
CA LYS A 532 -15.01 -18.53 -7.31
C LYS A 532 -15.45 -19.75 -8.14
N ASP A 533 -14.95 -20.95 -7.82
CA ASP A 533 -15.35 -22.19 -8.48
C ASP A 533 -16.71 -22.72 -8.00
N GLY A 534 -17.39 -21.98 -7.13
CA GLY A 534 -18.70 -22.33 -6.58
C GLY A 534 -18.65 -23.34 -5.43
N LYS A 535 -17.45 -23.75 -4.99
CA LYS A 535 -17.28 -24.65 -3.84
C LYS A 535 -17.68 -23.92 -2.56
N GLU A 536 -18.56 -24.53 -1.79
CA GLU A 536 -18.92 -24.06 -0.45
C GLU A 536 -18.15 -24.84 0.61
N GLU A 537 -17.61 -24.12 1.58
CA GLU A 537 -16.89 -24.68 2.72
C GLU A 537 -17.39 -24.03 4.01
N ASP A 538 -17.29 -24.76 5.11
CA ASP A 538 -17.70 -24.31 6.44
C ASP A 538 -16.49 -24.43 7.37
N ASN A 539 -15.95 -23.27 7.74
CA ASN A 539 -14.69 -23.18 8.46
C ASN A 539 -14.94 -22.67 9.88
N GLN A 540 -14.31 -23.32 10.86
CA GLN A 540 -14.42 -22.95 12.27
C GLN A 540 -13.34 -21.96 12.67
N PHE A 541 -13.71 -20.96 13.49
CA PHE A 541 -12.82 -19.92 14.00
C PHE A 541 -13.21 -19.57 15.44
N GLU A 542 -12.24 -19.25 16.27
CA GLU A 542 -12.49 -18.79 17.65
C GLU A 542 -13.03 -17.36 17.66
N LYS A 543 -12.60 -16.51 16.71
CA LYS A 543 -13.04 -15.10 16.62
C LYS A 543 -13.33 -14.64 15.20
N VAL A 544 -14.15 -13.59 15.07
CA VAL A 544 -14.51 -12.96 13.79
C VAL A 544 -14.32 -11.45 13.85
N VAL A 545 -13.69 -10.88 12.83
CA VAL A 545 -13.58 -9.43 12.60
C VAL A 545 -14.38 -9.07 11.35
N VAL A 546 -15.35 -8.16 11.48
CA VAL A 546 -16.09 -7.58 10.36
C VAL A 546 -15.34 -6.36 9.84
N ALA A 547 -14.70 -6.50 8.68
CA ALA A 547 -13.92 -5.47 8.00
C ALA A 547 -14.48 -5.10 6.62
N THR A 548 -15.80 -5.17 6.46
CA THR A 548 -16.51 -4.96 5.19
C THR A 548 -16.68 -3.49 4.81
N GLY A 549 -16.34 -2.56 5.72
CA GLY A 549 -16.37 -1.12 5.48
C GLY A 549 -17.76 -0.49 5.67
N LEU A 550 -17.83 0.84 5.53
CA LEU A 550 -19.07 1.61 5.71
C LEU A 550 -19.98 1.62 4.47
N TYR A 551 -19.41 1.39 3.29
CA TYR A 551 -20.10 1.48 2.01
C TYR A 551 -19.84 0.22 1.20
N SER A 552 -20.91 -0.44 0.76
CA SER A 552 -20.83 -1.68 -0.02
C SER A 552 -21.64 -1.53 -1.30
N SER A 553 -21.02 -1.81 -2.44
CA SER A 553 -21.68 -1.79 -3.76
C SER A 553 -22.79 -2.82 -3.90
N LYS A 554 -22.90 -3.79 -2.98
CA LYS A 554 -23.98 -4.78 -2.96
C LYS A 554 -25.33 -4.18 -2.57
N ASN A 555 -25.33 -3.12 -1.77
CA ASN A 555 -26.54 -2.54 -1.18
C ASN A 555 -26.65 -1.03 -1.49
N PRO A 556 -26.73 -0.65 -2.78
CA PRO A 556 -26.97 0.75 -3.15
C PRO A 556 -28.35 1.18 -2.64
N SER A 557 -28.43 2.37 -2.04
CA SER A 557 -29.71 2.92 -1.60
C SER A 557 -30.35 3.62 -2.78
N LEU A 558 -31.33 3.00 -3.42
CA LEU A 558 -32.10 3.61 -4.50
C LEU A 558 -33.42 4.20 -3.98
N PRO A 559 -33.86 5.37 -4.48
CA PRO A 559 -35.19 5.89 -4.19
C PRO A 559 -36.30 5.00 -4.77
N ASP A 560 -37.50 5.03 -4.18
CA ASP A 560 -38.62 4.20 -4.62
C ASP A 560 -38.95 4.39 -6.12
N TRP A 561 -38.88 5.63 -6.62
CA TRP A 561 -39.12 5.94 -8.04
C TRP A 561 -38.06 5.39 -9.00
N ALA A 562 -36.89 4.96 -8.50
CA ALA A 562 -35.84 4.39 -9.34
C ALA A 562 -36.13 2.93 -9.72
N SER A 563 -37.22 2.35 -9.18
CA SER A 563 -37.68 0.98 -9.46
C SER A 563 -39.19 0.96 -9.75
N GLY A 564 -39.65 0.11 -10.67
CA GLY A 564 -41.08 -0.15 -10.88
C GLY A 564 -41.76 0.69 -11.98
N GLU A 565 -43.08 0.90 -11.85
CA GLU A 565 -43.96 1.55 -12.85
C GLU A 565 -43.62 3.03 -13.10
N THR A 566 -43.10 3.76 -12.10
CA THR A 566 -42.79 5.19 -12.19
C THR A 566 -41.64 5.49 -13.15
N ALA A 567 -40.70 4.57 -13.32
CA ALA A 567 -39.60 4.67 -14.29
C ALA A 567 -39.92 3.94 -15.61
N ALA A 568 -41.07 3.26 -15.72
CA ALA A 568 -41.40 2.43 -16.89
C ALA A 568 -41.54 3.23 -18.18
N ASP A 569 -41.97 4.50 -18.06
CA ASP A 569 -42.13 5.40 -19.20
C ASP A 569 -40.81 6.06 -19.62
N PHE A 570 -39.70 5.90 -18.88
CA PHE A 570 -38.40 6.51 -19.20
C PHE A 570 -37.61 5.67 -20.20
N ASN A 571 -37.23 6.24 -21.35
CA ASN A 571 -36.43 5.52 -22.35
C ASN A 571 -34.92 5.53 -22.05
N GLY A 572 -34.46 6.31 -21.08
CA GLY A 572 -33.06 6.42 -20.70
C GLY A 572 -32.63 5.37 -19.66
N GLU A 573 -31.41 5.52 -19.16
CA GLU A 573 -30.85 4.62 -18.14
C GLU A 573 -30.92 5.25 -16.73
N ILE A 574 -31.20 4.44 -15.72
CA ILE A 574 -31.08 4.84 -14.30
C ILE A 574 -30.01 3.98 -13.65
N LEU A 575 -28.93 4.60 -13.18
CA LEU A 575 -27.77 3.93 -12.58
C LEU A 575 -27.51 4.49 -11.19
N HIS A 576 -27.09 3.64 -10.25
CA HIS A 576 -26.45 4.11 -9.02
C HIS A 576 -25.01 4.56 -9.30
N THR A 577 -24.47 5.47 -8.49
CA THR A 577 -23.07 5.95 -8.65
C THR A 577 -22.04 4.82 -8.76
N SER A 578 -22.22 3.72 -8.05
CA SER A 578 -21.35 2.53 -8.08
C SER A 578 -21.34 1.78 -9.43
N GLN A 579 -22.25 2.11 -10.35
CA GLN A 579 -22.34 1.51 -11.69
C GLN A 579 -21.76 2.40 -12.79
N VAL A 580 -21.38 3.64 -12.46
CA VAL A 580 -20.79 4.60 -13.40
C VAL A 580 -19.27 4.59 -13.23
N LEU A 581 -18.60 3.77 -14.04
CA LEU A 581 -17.18 3.44 -13.90
C LEU A 581 -16.33 4.06 -15.01
N GLN A 582 -16.94 4.40 -16.14
CA GLN A 582 -16.27 4.80 -17.37
C GLN A 582 -16.91 6.06 -17.98
N ALA A 583 -16.11 6.88 -18.65
CA ALA A 583 -16.56 8.14 -19.25
C ALA A 583 -17.52 7.91 -20.43
N GLU A 584 -17.39 6.79 -21.13
CA GLU A 584 -18.18 6.36 -22.27
C GLU A 584 -19.65 6.12 -21.89
N GLN A 585 -19.92 5.80 -20.61
CA GLN A 585 -21.30 5.68 -20.11
C GLN A 585 -22.03 7.04 -20.09
N ILE A 586 -21.28 8.14 -20.15
CA ILE A 586 -21.76 9.52 -19.97
C ILE A 586 -21.65 10.35 -21.27
N ALA A 587 -20.58 10.17 -22.06
CA ALA A 587 -20.30 11.00 -23.22
C ALA A 587 -21.50 11.10 -24.18
N GLY A 588 -21.86 12.34 -24.57
CA GLY A 588 -22.98 12.63 -25.48
C GLY A 588 -24.38 12.40 -24.90
N LYS A 589 -24.52 12.15 -23.59
CA LYS A 589 -25.82 11.99 -22.92
C LYS A 589 -26.22 13.26 -22.17
N LYS A 590 -27.52 13.49 -22.02
CA LYS A 590 -28.08 14.42 -21.03
C LYS A 590 -28.13 13.72 -19.67
N VAL A 591 -27.31 14.16 -18.73
CA VAL A 591 -27.13 13.48 -17.44
C VAL A 591 -27.81 14.24 -16.31
N VAL A 592 -28.65 13.55 -15.53
CA VAL A 592 -29.20 14.04 -14.27
C VAL A 592 -28.57 13.29 -13.12
N VAL A 593 -27.74 13.95 -12.31
CA VAL A 593 -27.15 13.37 -11.10
C VAL A 593 -28.01 13.74 -9.89
N VAL A 594 -28.57 12.74 -9.21
CA VAL A 594 -29.46 12.93 -8.06
C VAL A 594 -28.68 12.75 -6.76
N GLY A 595 -28.80 13.73 -5.88
CA GLY A 595 -28.17 13.74 -4.57
C GLY A 595 -27.24 14.93 -4.40
N ASN A 596 -26.79 15.13 -3.17
CA ASN A 596 -25.78 16.12 -2.85
C ASN A 596 -24.79 15.51 -1.87
N GLY A 597 -24.42 14.24 -2.05
CA GLY A 597 -23.30 13.57 -1.38
C GLY A 597 -22.01 13.70 -2.20
N LYS A 598 -20.85 13.33 -1.63
CA LYS A 598 -19.56 13.45 -2.32
C LYS A 598 -19.56 12.77 -3.70
N SER A 599 -20.04 11.53 -3.77
CA SER A 599 -20.09 10.76 -5.02
C SER A 599 -20.98 11.43 -6.08
N ALA A 600 -22.08 12.08 -5.67
CA ALA A 600 -22.96 12.81 -6.57
C ALA A 600 -22.25 14.05 -7.15
N VAL A 601 -21.55 14.80 -6.29
CA VAL A 601 -20.78 15.97 -6.71
C VAL A 601 -19.65 15.57 -7.66
N ASP A 602 -18.88 14.53 -7.34
CA ASP A 602 -17.79 14.05 -8.19
C ASP A 602 -18.31 13.61 -9.55
N LEU A 603 -19.43 12.87 -9.60
CA LEU A 603 -19.99 12.43 -10.86
C LEU A 603 -20.64 13.55 -11.66
N ALA A 604 -21.16 14.61 -11.03
CA ALA A 604 -21.59 15.81 -11.76
C ALA A 604 -20.40 16.49 -12.45
N VAL A 605 -19.28 16.65 -11.73
CA VAL A 605 -18.03 17.21 -12.30
C VAL A 605 -17.47 16.29 -13.39
N ALA A 606 -17.42 14.98 -13.14
CA ALA A 606 -16.91 13.97 -14.07
C ALA A 606 -17.78 13.88 -15.33
N SER A 607 -19.11 13.98 -15.21
CA SER A 607 -20.03 13.97 -16.35
C SER A 607 -19.77 15.14 -17.28
N SER A 608 -19.55 16.33 -16.72
CA SER A 608 -19.18 17.51 -17.49
C SER A 608 -17.82 17.33 -18.18
N ASN A 609 -16.82 16.76 -17.49
CA ASN A 609 -15.51 16.48 -18.06
C ASN A 609 -15.53 15.38 -19.14
N ALA A 610 -16.44 14.42 -19.03
CA ALA A 610 -16.61 13.31 -19.96
C ALA A 610 -17.33 13.69 -21.27
N GLY A 611 -17.78 14.95 -21.41
CA GLY A 611 -18.47 15.43 -22.60
C GLY A 611 -19.95 15.05 -22.66
N ALA A 612 -20.64 15.04 -21.52
CA ALA A 612 -22.10 15.03 -21.49
C ALA A 612 -22.66 16.24 -22.25
N ASP A 613 -23.78 16.05 -22.97
CA ASP A 613 -24.46 17.12 -23.70
C ASP A 613 -25.06 18.18 -22.74
N SER A 614 -25.52 17.72 -21.58
CA SER A 614 -25.93 18.58 -20.46
C SER A 614 -25.79 17.84 -19.15
N VAL A 615 -25.49 18.55 -18.06
CA VAL A 615 -25.42 17.97 -16.71
C VAL A 615 -26.33 18.75 -15.76
N THR A 616 -27.25 18.06 -15.12
CA THR A 616 -28.06 18.60 -14.03
C THR A 616 -27.70 17.91 -12.72
N LEU A 617 -27.31 18.67 -11.69
CA LEU A 617 -27.18 18.18 -10.32
C LEU A 617 -28.48 18.48 -9.57
N LEU A 618 -29.22 17.45 -9.17
CA LEU A 618 -30.52 17.59 -8.52
C LEU A 618 -30.44 17.19 -7.05
N SER A 619 -30.82 18.08 -6.14
CA SER A 619 -30.74 17.84 -4.69
C SER A 619 -32.01 18.25 -3.95
N ARG A 620 -32.47 17.45 -2.99
CA ARG A 620 -33.64 17.83 -2.15
C ARG A 620 -33.29 18.91 -1.13
N ASN A 621 -32.14 18.71 -0.49
CA ASN A 621 -31.50 19.66 0.41
C ASN A 621 -30.06 19.80 -0.06
N ALA A 622 -29.49 20.97 0.19
CA ALA A 622 -28.08 21.18 -0.08
C ALA A 622 -27.25 21.08 1.17
N HIS A 623 -26.06 20.51 1.01
CA HIS A 623 -25.04 20.47 2.03
C HIS A 623 -24.03 21.60 1.82
N TRP A 624 -23.41 22.03 2.91
CA TRP A 624 -22.31 22.98 2.91
C TRP A 624 -21.07 22.32 2.29
N ALA A 625 -20.67 22.84 1.12
CA ALA A 625 -19.40 22.51 0.51
C ALA A 625 -18.25 23.06 1.37
N THR A 626 -17.55 22.18 2.10
CA THR A 626 -16.38 22.58 2.90
C THR A 626 -15.17 22.69 1.97
N PRO A 627 -14.58 23.87 1.77
CA PRO A 627 -13.42 24.02 0.91
C PRO A 627 -12.19 23.39 1.57
N ARG A 628 -11.30 22.81 0.76
CA ARG A 628 -9.97 22.34 1.21
C ARG A 628 -9.18 23.46 1.92
N LEU A 629 -9.37 24.71 1.50
CA LEU A 629 -8.77 25.91 2.08
C LEU A 629 -9.85 26.87 2.60
N ILE A 630 -9.85 27.15 3.90
CA ILE A 630 -10.68 28.19 4.51
C ILE A 630 -10.13 29.54 4.06
N ALA A 631 -11.00 30.36 3.44
CA ALA A 631 -10.66 31.67 2.86
C ALA A 631 -9.46 31.63 1.89
N ASP A 632 -9.26 30.52 1.17
CA ASP A 632 -8.14 30.29 0.25
C ASP A 632 -6.73 30.35 0.88
N LEU A 633 -6.64 30.32 2.21
CA LEU A 633 -5.38 30.52 2.93
C LEU A 633 -5.03 29.36 3.86
N ILE A 634 -6.00 28.87 4.63
CA ILE A 634 -5.74 27.95 5.74
C ILE A 634 -6.34 26.58 5.41
N PRO A 635 -5.54 25.51 5.28
CA PRO A 635 -6.09 24.17 5.13
C PRO A 635 -6.97 23.80 6.32
N PHE A 636 -8.15 23.23 6.05
CA PHE A 636 -9.18 22.99 7.08
C PHE A 636 -8.66 22.16 8.27
N GLN A 637 -7.70 21.26 8.02
CA GLN A 637 -7.09 20.40 9.04
C GLN A 637 -6.40 21.17 10.18
N TYR A 638 -5.86 22.37 9.92
CA TYR A 638 -5.23 23.16 10.99
C TYR A 638 -6.25 23.68 12.01
N VAL A 639 -7.51 23.83 11.59
CA VAL A 639 -8.61 24.28 12.45
C VAL A 639 -9.25 23.09 13.17
N PHE A 640 -9.47 21.97 12.49
CA PHE A 640 -10.24 20.85 13.02
C PHE A 640 -9.42 19.67 13.54
N LEU A 641 -8.18 19.50 13.09
CA LEU A 641 -7.33 18.34 13.43
C LEU A 641 -6.16 18.70 14.34
N SER A 642 -6.17 19.90 14.95
CA SER A 642 -5.25 20.25 16.04
C SER A 642 -5.89 19.94 17.39
N ARG A 643 -5.04 19.70 18.41
CA ARG A 643 -5.53 19.46 19.79
C ARG A 643 -6.31 20.68 20.31
N LEU A 644 -5.90 21.91 20.01
CA LEU A 644 -6.66 23.11 20.35
C LEU A 644 -8.05 23.11 19.69
N GLY A 645 -8.11 22.84 18.39
CA GLY A 645 -9.36 22.78 17.64
C GLY A 645 -10.36 21.78 18.24
N GLN A 646 -9.92 20.53 18.43
CA GLN A 646 -10.76 19.45 18.99
C GLN A 646 -11.18 19.70 20.44
N ASN A 647 -10.41 20.46 21.22
CA ASN A 647 -10.83 20.86 22.56
C ASN A 647 -11.87 21.99 22.52
N LEU A 648 -11.68 23.01 21.67
CA LEU A 648 -12.64 24.10 21.55
C LEU A 648 -14.00 23.61 21.00
N VAL A 649 -13.99 22.64 20.09
CA VAL A 649 -15.20 22.00 19.54
C VAL A 649 -16.06 21.33 20.62
N LEU A 650 -15.49 20.95 21.78
CA LEU A 650 -16.30 20.48 22.91
C LEU A 650 -17.33 21.50 23.38
N GLY A 651 -17.10 22.80 23.14
CA GLY A 651 -18.08 23.85 23.34
C GLY A 651 -19.39 23.69 22.56
N LEU A 652 -19.39 22.90 21.50
CA LEU A 652 -20.56 22.61 20.68
C LEU A 652 -21.21 21.27 21.04
N THR A 653 -20.42 20.31 21.52
CA THR A 653 -20.86 18.94 21.78
C THR A 653 -21.15 18.65 23.25
N GLY A 654 -20.70 19.52 24.16
CA GLY A 654 -20.74 19.27 25.60
C GLY A 654 -19.54 18.44 26.11
N PRO A 655 -19.44 18.24 27.45
CA PRO A 655 -18.38 17.43 28.05
C PRO A 655 -18.41 15.98 27.53
N LEU A 656 -17.29 15.53 26.97
CA LEU A 656 -17.16 14.19 26.35
C LEU A 656 -17.03 13.09 27.43
N PRO A 657 -17.83 12.00 27.35
CA PRO A 657 -17.65 10.80 28.19
C PRO A 657 -16.29 10.13 27.96
N GLY A 658 -15.71 9.50 28.99
CA GLY A 658 -14.38 8.85 28.92
C GLY A 658 -13.18 9.81 28.89
N CYS A 659 -13.40 11.13 28.85
CA CYS A 659 -12.39 12.14 29.12
C CYS A 659 -12.38 12.55 30.60
N SER A 660 -11.25 13.09 31.07
CA SER A 660 -11.17 13.66 32.43
C SER A 660 -12.28 14.70 32.64
N PRO A 661 -13.15 14.56 33.65
CA PRO A 661 -14.29 15.46 33.85
C PRO A 661 -13.89 16.93 34.01
N SER A 662 -12.76 17.19 34.66
CA SER A 662 -12.23 18.55 34.83
C SER A 662 -11.75 19.14 33.51
N HIS A 663 -11.08 18.34 32.67
CA HIS A 663 -10.61 18.78 31.35
C HIS A 663 -11.79 19.07 30.40
N SER A 664 -12.70 18.11 30.22
CA SER A 664 -13.80 18.25 29.27
C SER A 664 -14.78 19.37 29.67
N SER A 665 -15.03 19.56 30.96
CA SER A 665 -15.91 20.63 31.47
C SER A 665 -15.29 22.02 31.29
N VAL A 666 -13.97 22.16 31.49
CA VAL A 666 -13.27 23.44 31.28
C VAL A 666 -13.33 23.84 29.81
N TRP A 667 -13.02 22.92 28.90
CA TRP A 667 -13.03 23.21 27.47
C TRP A 667 -14.43 23.41 26.91
N TYR A 668 -15.44 22.70 27.42
CA TYR A 668 -16.84 23.02 27.16
C TYR A 668 -17.15 24.46 27.59
N SER A 669 -16.77 24.83 28.82
CA SER A 669 -17.08 26.15 29.39
C SER A 669 -16.47 27.30 28.59
N VAL A 670 -15.27 27.10 28.04
CA VAL A 670 -14.57 28.07 27.19
C VAL A 670 -15.13 28.04 25.76
N GLY A 671 -15.23 26.85 25.16
CA GLY A 671 -15.61 26.65 23.78
C GLY A 671 -17.03 27.11 23.47
N GLN A 672 -17.99 26.97 24.41
CA GLN A 672 -19.39 27.34 24.18
C GLN A 672 -19.58 28.84 23.86
N TYR A 673 -18.62 29.69 24.25
CA TYR A 673 -18.64 31.12 23.93
C TYR A 673 -17.78 31.46 22.70
N ILE A 674 -16.75 30.66 22.42
CA ILE A 674 -15.79 30.92 21.34
C ILE A 674 -16.27 30.34 20.01
N MET A 675 -16.79 29.11 20.00
CA MET A 675 -17.07 28.38 18.77
C MET A 675 -18.30 28.88 18.00
N PRO A 676 -19.45 29.22 18.63
CA PRO A 676 -20.60 29.71 17.88
C PRO A 676 -20.31 30.92 16.98
N PRO A 677 -19.63 32.00 17.44
CA PRO A 677 -19.30 33.12 16.54
C PRO A 677 -18.31 32.73 15.45
N ILE A 678 -17.33 31.86 15.72
CA ILE A 678 -16.39 31.35 14.70
C ILE A 678 -17.16 30.60 13.61
N PHE A 679 -18.05 29.69 13.98
CA PHE A 679 -18.85 28.94 13.01
C PHE A 679 -19.79 29.84 12.22
N LYS A 680 -20.33 30.90 12.82
CA LYS A 680 -21.13 31.88 12.07
C LYS A 680 -20.28 32.63 11.04
N VAL A 681 -19.03 32.95 11.36
CA VAL A 681 -18.09 33.52 10.38
C VAL A 681 -17.76 32.53 9.28
N VAL A 682 -17.50 31.25 9.61
CA VAL A 682 -17.27 30.19 8.61
C VAL A 682 -18.47 30.03 7.68
N GLU A 683 -19.68 30.04 8.22
CA GLU A 683 -20.93 30.00 7.43
C GLU A 683 -21.02 31.18 6.45
N LEU A 684 -20.71 32.41 6.91
CA LEU A 684 -20.67 33.58 6.05
C LEU A 684 -19.58 33.48 4.97
N LEU A 685 -18.41 32.94 5.30
CA LEU A 685 -17.33 32.72 4.35
C LEU A 685 -17.74 31.71 3.28
N PHE A 686 -18.34 30.57 3.66
CA PHE A 686 -18.83 29.58 2.70
C PHE A 686 -19.92 30.18 1.81
N ALA A 687 -20.89 30.89 2.40
CA ALA A 687 -21.91 31.58 1.63
C ALA A 687 -21.32 32.61 0.63
N ALA A 688 -20.25 33.30 1.01
CA ALA A 688 -19.55 34.23 0.13
C ALA A 688 -18.75 33.54 -0.99
N GLN A 689 -18.04 32.44 -0.69
CA GLN A 689 -17.24 31.69 -1.66
C GLN A 689 -18.12 31.04 -2.74
N PHE A 690 -19.30 30.57 -2.36
CA PHE A 690 -20.31 29.98 -3.24
C PHE A 690 -21.37 30.99 -3.68
N ARG A 691 -21.13 32.29 -3.49
CA ARG A 691 -22.00 33.37 -3.97
C ARG A 691 -22.13 33.27 -5.49
N ASN A 692 -23.38 33.23 -5.96
CA ASN A 692 -23.77 33.08 -7.38
C ASN A 692 -23.64 31.66 -7.97
N VAL A 693 -23.34 30.64 -7.17
CA VAL A 693 -23.68 29.25 -7.52
C VAL A 693 -25.19 29.12 -7.25
N THR A 694 -26.01 29.29 -8.28
CA THR A 694 -27.46 29.30 -8.14
C THR A 694 -28.00 27.92 -7.79
N GLY A 695 -28.88 27.89 -6.79
CA GLY A 695 -29.78 26.77 -6.51
C GLY A 695 -29.33 25.81 -5.40
N PRO A 696 -28.60 26.24 -4.35
CA PRO A 696 -29.18 26.28 -2.97
C PRO A 696 -28.38 27.05 -1.88
N THR A 697 -27.18 27.54 -2.16
CA THR A 697 -26.23 28.10 -1.17
C THR A 697 -26.49 29.58 -0.86
N SER A 698 -27.77 29.98 -0.96
CA SER A 698 -28.27 31.20 -0.35
C SER A 698 -28.14 31.08 1.19
N PRO A 699 -28.07 32.17 1.97
CA PRO A 699 -27.94 32.14 3.44
C PRO A 699 -29.10 31.46 4.21
N PHE A 700 -29.93 30.69 3.53
CA PHE A 700 -31.13 30.02 4.01
C PHE A 700 -31.07 28.50 3.80
N ASN A 701 -29.87 27.90 3.83
CA ASN A 701 -29.83 26.49 4.20
C ASN A 701 -30.52 26.39 5.58
N LYS A 702 -31.58 25.59 5.70
CA LYS A 702 -32.37 25.52 6.95
C LYS A 702 -31.57 24.95 8.12
N VAL A 703 -30.41 24.37 7.82
CA VAL A 703 -29.51 23.67 8.72
C VAL A 703 -28.18 24.44 8.78
N GLY A 704 -27.75 24.78 10.01
CA GLY A 704 -26.48 25.48 10.22
C GLY A 704 -25.27 24.60 9.88
N VAL A 705 -24.12 25.20 9.58
CA VAL A 705 -22.89 24.48 9.19
C VAL A 705 -22.52 23.36 10.17
N VAL A 706 -22.62 23.62 11.48
CA VAL A 706 -22.31 22.62 12.53
C VAL A 706 -23.23 21.41 12.43
N GLU A 707 -24.52 21.62 12.21
CA GLU A 707 -25.51 20.55 12.13
C GLU A 707 -25.33 19.73 10.84
N ASP A 708 -25.01 20.42 9.74
CA ASP A 708 -24.76 19.81 8.44
C ASP A 708 -23.42 19.02 8.39
N PHE A 709 -22.43 19.39 9.20
CA PHE A 709 -21.19 18.61 9.38
C PHE A 709 -21.46 17.14 9.74
N TYR A 710 -22.59 16.82 10.37
CA TYR A 710 -22.98 15.46 10.74
C TYR A 710 -23.88 14.76 9.72
N GLY A 711 -24.45 15.54 8.81
CA GLY A 711 -25.38 15.08 7.79
C GLY A 711 -24.75 15.01 6.41
N TYR A 712 -23.50 14.56 6.28
CA TYR A 712 -22.78 14.37 5.00
C TYR A 712 -22.05 15.61 4.43
N ALA A 713 -21.46 16.46 5.28
CA ALA A 713 -20.53 17.51 4.81
C ALA A 713 -19.38 16.94 3.98
N GLN A 714 -18.99 17.70 2.97
CA GLN A 714 -18.04 17.28 1.94
C GLN A 714 -16.84 18.20 1.91
N VAL A 715 -15.65 17.62 1.86
CA VAL A 715 -14.44 18.37 1.54
C VAL A 715 -14.30 18.39 0.03
N LEU A 716 -14.60 19.55 -0.57
CA LEU A 716 -14.60 19.75 -2.01
C LEU A 716 -13.46 20.68 -2.43
N ASP A 717 -12.98 20.47 -3.65
CA ASP A 717 -12.30 21.53 -4.38
C ASP A 717 -13.31 22.47 -5.06
N TYR A 718 -12.81 23.44 -5.82
CA TYR A 718 -13.67 24.44 -6.45
C TYR A 718 -14.24 24.04 -7.81
N SER A 719 -14.01 22.81 -8.27
CA SER A 719 -14.43 22.37 -9.63
C SER A 719 -15.94 22.44 -9.81
N LEU A 720 -16.72 21.98 -8.82
CA LEU A 720 -18.19 22.08 -8.87
C LEU A 720 -18.63 23.55 -8.92
N ARG A 721 -18.07 24.39 -8.04
CA ARG A 721 -18.38 25.84 -7.99
C ARG A 721 -18.15 26.49 -9.35
N ASP A 722 -17.02 26.19 -9.97
CA ASP A 722 -16.59 26.82 -11.20
C ASP A 722 -17.42 26.34 -12.40
N LYS A 723 -17.77 25.04 -12.44
CA LYS A 723 -18.67 24.48 -13.47
C LYS A 723 -20.11 24.97 -13.36
N VAL A 724 -20.62 25.18 -12.15
CA VAL A 724 -21.94 25.79 -11.98
C VAL A 724 -21.92 27.26 -12.41
N LYS A 725 -20.84 28.01 -12.08
CA LYS A 725 -20.70 29.41 -12.50
C LYS A 725 -20.54 29.57 -14.02
N SER A 726 -19.88 28.62 -14.70
CA SER A 726 -19.75 28.64 -16.16
C SER A 726 -21.02 28.16 -16.88
N GLY A 727 -21.97 27.53 -16.17
CA GLY A 727 -23.18 26.93 -16.73
C GLY A 727 -22.97 25.53 -17.32
N GLU A 728 -21.79 24.91 -17.11
CA GLU A 728 -21.51 23.53 -17.50
C GLU A 728 -22.28 22.50 -16.67
N VAL A 729 -22.64 22.86 -15.43
CA VAL A 729 -23.48 22.05 -14.54
C VAL A 729 -24.63 22.92 -14.04
N ASP A 730 -25.86 22.49 -14.32
CA ASP A 730 -27.08 23.13 -13.81
C ASP A 730 -27.47 22.52 -12.46
N TRP A 731 -27.38 23.27 -11.37
CA TRP A 731 -27.72 22.78 -10.03
C TRP A 731 -29.14 23.21 -9.64
N LYS A 732 -30.02 22.22 -9.44
CA LYS A 732 -31.42 22.41 -9.04
C LYS A 732 -31.72 21.86 -7.64
N VAL A 733 -32.62 22.56 -6.94
CA VAL A 733 -33.26 22.05 -5.72
C VAL A 733 -34.60 21.46 -6.07
N GLY A 734 -34.80 20.17 -5.81
CA GLY A 734 -36.04 19.50 -6.12
C GLY A 734 -35.99 18.00 -5.84
N ALA A 735 -37.11 17.35 -6.09
CA ALA A 735 -37.24 15.90 -6.07
C ALA A 735 -37.89 15.46 -7.37
N ILE A 736 -37.44 14.32 -7.91
CA ILE A 736 -38.14 13.64 -9.00
C ILE A 736 -39.47 13.10 -8.44
N ASP A 737 -40.56 13.38 -9.15
CA ASP A 737 -41.89 12.88 -8.87
C ASP A 737 -42.25 11.72 -9.80
N SER A 738 -42.02 11.91 -11.11
CA SER A 738 -42.32 10.92 -12.16
C SER A 738 -41.36 11.04 -13.34
N PHE A 739 -41.46 10.11 -14.29
CA PHE A 739 -40.72 10.16 -15.55
C PHE A 739 -41.66 10.26 -16.76
N GLU A 740 -41.15 10.88 -17.81
CA GLU A 740 -41.68 10.81 -19.17
C GLU A 740 -40.63 10.17 -20.09
N SER A 741 -41.00 9.94 -21.36
CA SER A 741 -40.15 9.23 -22.34
C SER A 741 -38.75 9.83 -22.57
N ASP A 742 -38.57 11.12 -22.33
CA ASP A 742 -37.35 11.86 -22.64
C ASP A 742 -36.76 12.63 -21.43
N GLY A 743 -37.25 12.36 -20.21
CA GLY A 743 -36.78 13.04 -19.02
C GLY A 743 -37.52 12.77 -17.71
N ALA A 744 -37.09 13.45 -16.65
CA ALA A 744 -37.70 13.44 -15.34
C ALA A 744 -38.64 14.65 -15.14
N VAL A 745 -39.76 14.44 -14.46
CA VAL A 745 -40.67 15.48 -13.99
C VAL A 745 -40.43 15.70 -12.50
N LEU A 746 -40.10 16.93 -12.12
CA LEU A 746 -39.89 17.31 -10.73
C LEU A 746 -41.21 17.54 -10.00
N ALA A 747 -41.19 17.51 -8.68
CA ALA A 747 -42.36 17.69 -7.83
C ALA A 747 -43.07 19.06 -7.97
N ASP A 748 -42.41 20.06 -8.54
CA ASP A 748 -42.99 21.36 -8.88
C ASP A 748 -43.56 21.43 -10.31
N GLY A 749 -43.48 20.33 -11.06
CA GLY A 749 -43.94 20.20 -12.44
C GLY A 749 -42.88 20.58 -13.49
N GLU A 750 -41.67 21.01 -13.09
CA GLU A 750 -40.59 21.28 -14.04
C GLU A 750 -40.12 19.98 -14.73
N LYS A 751 -39.91 20.03 -16.04
CA LYS A 751 -39.37 18.91 -16.82
C LYS A 751 -37.87 19.07 -17.03
N VAL A 752 -37.12 18.01 -16.78
CA VAL A 752 -35.67 17.94 -16.98
C VAL A 752 -35.36 16.80 -17.95
N SER A 753 -34.89 17.14 -19.15
CA SER A 753 -34.53 16.14 -20.16
C SER A 753 -33.33 15.32 -19.70
N ALA A 754 -33.39 14.00 -19.88
CA ALA A 754 -32.37 13.08 -19.42
C ALA A 754 -32.29 11.85 -20.33
N ASP A 755 -31.09 11.44 -20.66
CA ASP A 755 -30.79 10.12 -21.25
C ASP A 755 -30.18 9.17 -20.20
N LEU A 756 -29.62 9.74 -19.13
CA LEU A 756 -29.04 9.02 -18.00
C LEU A 756 -29.34 9.72 -16.68
N VAL A 757 -29.87 8.98 -15.71
CA VAL A 757 -30.05 9.40 -14.32
C VAL A 757 -29.07 8.66 -13.44
N ILE A 758 -28.25 9.39 -12.69
CA ILE A 758 -27.25 8.85 -11.77
C ILE A 758 -27.68 9.08 -10.33
N CYS A 759 -28.08 8.03 -9.62
CA CYS A 759 -28.49 8.06 -8.22
C CYS A 759 -27.28 8.06 -7.28
N GLY A 760 -26.90 9.24 -6.78
CA GLY A 760 -25.94 9.47 -5.69
C GLY A 760 -26.58 9.49 -4.32
N THR A 761 -27.37 8.46 -4.04
CA THR A 761 -28.31 8.38 -2.91
C THR A 761 -27.81 7.53 -1.74
N GLY A 762 -26.53 7.13 -1.78
CA GLY A 762 -25.83 6.47 -0.67
C GLY A 762 -25.98 4.95 -0.67
N PHE A 763 -25.62 4.32 0.44
CA PHE A 763 -25.62 2.87 0.62
C PHE A 763 -26.32 2.49 1.91
N GLN A 764 -26.89 1.29 1.94
CA GLN A 764 -27.50 0.72 3.14
C GLN A 764 -26.55 -0.28 3.79
N LYS A 765 -26.42 -0.20 5.11
CA LYS A 765 -25.70 -1.21 5.88
C LYS A 765 -26.61 -2.40 6.13
N GLU A 766 -26.04 -3.58 5.98
CA GLU A 766 -26.73 -4.82 6.32
C GLU A 766 -25.80 -5.77 7.07
N TYR A 767 -26.41 -6.58 7.92
CA TYR A 767 -25.75 -7.60 8.73
C TYR A 767 -26.29 -8.99 8.40
N SER A 768 -26.82 -9.16 7.17
CA SER A 768 -27.48 -10.38 6.68
C SER A 768 -26.56 -11.59 6.58
N VAL A 769 -25.24 -11.37 6.62
CA VAL A 769 -24.24 -12.45 6.78
C VAL A 769 -24.42 -13.19 8.11
N PHE A 770 -24.94 -12.53 9.14
CA PHE A 770 -25.25 -13.14 10.43
C PHE A 770 -26.66 -13.72 10.46
N ASP A 771 -26.83 -14.83 11.17
CA ASP A 771 -28.16 -15.37 11.45
C ASP A 771 -29.04 -14.43 12.30
N SER A 772 -30.34 -14.75 12.37
CA SER A 772 -31.31 -13.91 13.09
C SER A 772 -31.00 -13.78 14.58
N ALA A 773 -30.52 -14.85 15.22
CA ALA A 773 -30.18 -14.84 16.64
C ALA A 773 -29.01 -13.89 16.93
N THR A 774 -27.96 -13.93 16.12
CA THR A 774 -26.81 -13.02 16.26
C THR A 774 -27.23 -11.58 15.99
N ARG A 775 -28.06 -11.34 14.96
CA ARG A 775 -28.58 -9.98 14.66
C ARG A 775 -29.44 -9.40 15.77
N GLU A 776 -30.23 -10.22 16.45
CA GLU A 776 -31.01 -9.80 17.61
C GLU A 776 -30.09 -9.40 18.78
N LYS A 777 -29.04 -10.20 19.06
CA LYS A 777 -28.04 -9.88 20.08
C LYS A 777 -27.25 -8.60 19.78
N LEU A 778 -26.96 -8.31 18.51
CA LEU A 778 -26.30 -7.06 18.10
C LEU A 778 -27.11 -5.82 18.49
N ASN A 779 -28.43 -5.94 18.70
CA ASN A 779 -29.32 -4.87 19.16
C ASN A 779 -29.14 -3.57 18.34
N ILE A 780 -29.22 -3.69 17.02
CA ILE A 780 -29.04 -2.56 16.10
C ILE A 780 -30.22 -1.60 16.28
N GLU A 781 -29.91 -0.34 16.58
CA GLU A 781 -30.92 0.71 16.79
C GLU A 781 -31.11 1.55 15.53
N SER A 782 -32.16 2.38 15.47
CA SER A 782 -32.45 3.23 14.30
C SER A 782 -31.35 4.25 13.97
N ASP A 783 -30.45 4.52 14.92
CA ASP A 783 -29.29 5.40 14.78
C ASP A 783 -27.95 4.65 14.74
N GLY A 784 -28.01 3.33 14.47
CA GLY A 784 -26.91 2.45 14.09
C GLY A 784 -26.47 1.46 15.16
N LEU A 785 -25.34 0.79 14.91
CA LEU A 785 -24.78 -0.25 15.78
C LEU A 785 -23.84 0.37 16.82
N TRP A 786 -24.22 0.28 18.09
CA TRP A 786 -23.45 0.84 19.21
C TRP A 786 -22.41 -0.16 19.73
N LEU A 787 -21.14 0.21 19.64
CA LEU A 787 -20.01 -0.65 19.99
C LEU A 787 -19.09 0.02 21.01
N PHE A 788 -18.52 -0.79 21.91
CA PHE A 788 -17.47 -0.37 22.82
C PHE A 788 -16.21 0.01 22.02
N ASN A 789 -15.70 1.22 22.26
CA ASN A 789 -14.62 1.84 21.49
C ASN A 789 -14.82 1.75 19.96
N HIS A 790 -16.07 1.81 19.49
CA HIS A 790 -16.43 1.65 18.07
C HIS A 790 -16.01 0.31 17.45
N THR A 791 -15.67 -0.69 18.27
CA THR A 791 -15.00 -1.93 17.83
C THR A 791 -15.73 -3.19 18.26
N VAL A 792 -16.11 -3.31 19.53
CA VAL A 792 -16.61 -4.59 20.09
C VAL A 792 -18.08 -4.46 20.52
N PRO A 793 -18.98 -5.36 20.09
CA PRO A 793 -20.33 -5.43 20.62
C PRO A 793 -20.31 -6.03 22.03
N THR A 794 -21.13 -5.50 22.94
CA THR A 794 -21.15 -5.97 24.34
C THR A 794 -21.94 -7.27 24.55
N ASN A 795 -22.79 -7.63 23.58
CA ASN A 795 -23.73 -8.74 23.68
C ASN A 795 -23.37 -9.96 22.82
N VAL A 796 -22.25 -9.89 22.09
CA VAL A 796 -21.80 -10.95 21.19
C VAL A 796 -20.31 -11.17 21.42
N ASP A 797 -19.98 -12.31 22.02
CA ASP A 797 -18.59 -12.64 22.36
C ASP A 797 -17.77 -12.95 21.10
N ASN A 798 -16.46 -12.71 21.16
CA ASN A 798 -15.50 -13.04 20.11
C ASN A 798 -15.80 -12.43 18.72
N LEU A 799 -16.56 -11.33 18.68
CA LEU A 799 -16.87 -10.57 17.47
C LEU A 799 -16.29 -9.16 17.59
N ALA A 800 -15.74 -8.63 16.51
CA ALA A 800 -15.32 -7.24 16.42
C ALA A 800 -15.64 -6.64 15.06
N PHE A 801 -15.69 -5.31 14.99
CA PHE A 801 -15.89 -4.52 13.77
C PHE A 801 -14.71 -3.57 13.63
N VAL A 802 -13.96 -3.68 12.53
CA VAL A 802 -12.85 -2.77 12.22
C VAL A 802 -13.13 -2.05 10.91
N GLY A 803 -13.21 -0.72 10.95
CA GLY A 803 -13.57 0.13 9.82
C GLY A 803 -15.00 0.00 9.28
N SER A 804 -15.80 -0.90 9.85
CA SER A 804 -17.21 -1.07 9.50
C SER A 804 -18.15 -0.19 10.34
N GLU A 805 -17.71 0.31 11.50
CA GLU A 805 -18.51 1.15 12.43
C GLU A 805 -17.74 2.37 12.97
N LEU A 806 -16.75 2.86 12.21
CA LEU A 806 -15.94 4.02 12.59
C LEU A 806 -15.83 5.00 11.42
N ALA A 807 -16.32 6.22 11.64
CA ALA A 807 -16.22 7.33 10.69
C ALA A 807 -15.40 8.49 11.30
N VAL A 808 -14.18 8.67 10.77
CA VAL A 808 -13.22 9.72 11.15
C VAL A 808 -12.73 10.45 9.89
N ILE A 809 -11.98 11.55 10.04
CA ILE A 809 -11.40 12.26 8.88
C ILE A 809 -10.25 11.43 8.31
N SER A 810 -9.38 10.92 9.18
CA SER A 810 -8.20 10.12 8.88
C SER A 810 -8.52 8.62 9.00
N ASN A 811 -9.33 8.11 8.06
CA ASN A 811 -9.91 6.75 8.13
C ASN A 811 -8.86 5.65 8.26
N ILE A 812 -7.85 5.63 7.40
CA ILE A 812 -6.82 4.58 7.44
C ILE A 812 -6.13 4.55 8.81
N SER A 813 -5.71 5.70 9.33
CA SER A 813 -5.07 5.78 10.65
C SER A 813 -6.00 5.35 11.78
N GLY A 814 -7.28 5.74 11.70
CA GLY A 814 -8.30 5.30 12.65
C GLY A 814 -8.46 3.79 12.70
N TYR A 815 -8.45 3.12 11.54
CA TYR A 815 -8.57 1.67 11.45
C TYR A 815 -7.32 0.95 11.96
N GLY A 816 -6.12 1.51 11.75
CA GLY A 816 -4.89 0.98 12.32
C GLY A 816 -4.85 1.05 13.84
N LEU A 817 -5.27 2.18 14.41
CA LEU A 817 -5.42 2.33 15.86
C LEU A 817 -6.47 1.37 16.43
N GLN A 818 -7.59 1.20 15.71
CA GLN A 818 -8.64 0.26 16.06
C GLN A 818 -8.14 -1.19 16.08
N ALA A 819 -7.40 -1.61 15.06
CA ALA A 819 -6.81 -2.93 14.96
C ALA A 819 -5.74 -3.18 16.04
N ALA A 820 -4.88 -2.19 16.31
CA ALA A 820 -3.88 -2.27 17.37
C ALA A 820 -4.52 -2.46 18.75
N TRP A 821 -5.56 -1.68 19.05
CA TRP A 821 -6.34 -1.79 20.28
C TRP A 821 -7.02 -3.15 20.41
N LEU A 822 -7.68 -3.61 19.35
CA LEU A 822 -8.33 -4.92 19.31
C LEU A 822 -7.33 -6.06 19.57
N SER A 823 -6.14 -5.99 18.97
CA SER A 823 -5.11 -7.03 19.15
C SER A 823 -4.68 -7.18 20.61
N LYS A 824 -4.57 -6.07 21.35
CA LYS A 824 -4.23 -6.07 22.78
C LYS A 824 -5.39 -6.47 23.68
N LEU A 825 -6.62 -6.14 23.29
CA LEU A 825 -7.82 -6.64 23.98
C LEU A 825 -7.89 -8.17 23.88
N TRP A 826 -7.74 -8.72 22.68
CA TRP A 826 -7.85 -10.17 22.48
C TRP A 826 -6.64 -10.96 22.96
N SER A 827 -5.45 -10.36 23.03
CA SER A 827 -4.28 -10.99 23.70
C SER A 827 -4.35 -10.95 25.23
N GLY A 828 -5.36 -10.29 25.82
CA GLY A 828 -5.53 -10.14 27.26
C GLY A 828 -4.66 -9.06 27.90
N GLU A 829 -3.97 -8.23 27.10
CA GLU A 829 -3.19 -7.09 27.59
C GLU A 829 -4.08 -5.93 28.07
N ILE A 830 -5.30 -5.82 27.53
CA ILE A 830 -6.33 -4.88 27.97
C ILE A 830 -7.44 -5.65 28.68
N ASN A 831 -7.70 -5.32 29.94
CA ASN A 831 -8.80 -5.89 30.71
C ASN A 831 -10.02 -4.97 30.64
N ALA A 832 -11.09 -5.43 29.98
CA ALA A 832 -12.38 -4.75 29.97
C ALA A 832 -13.47 -5.77 30.30
N ASN A 833 -14.19 -5.57 31.42
CA ASN A 833 -15.33 -6.41 31.75
C ASN A 833 -16.59 -5.91 31.04
N LYS A 834 -17.57 -6.80 30.86
CA LYS A 834 -18.80 -6.51 30.12
C LYS A 834 -19.59 -5.33 30.69
N GLN A 835 -19.65 -5.21 32.03
CA GLN A 835 -20.42 -4.15 32.69
C GLN A 835 -19.83 -2.76 32.41
N ASP A 836 -18.50 -2.63 32.46
CA ASP A 836 -17.83 -1.36 32.15
C ASP A 836 -18.01 -1.00 30.66
N MET A 837 -17.90 -1.99 29.77
CA MET A 837 -18.14 -1.79 28.33
C MET A 837 -19.58 -1.29 28.07
N GLU A 838 -20.58 -1.90 28.70
CA GLU A 838 -21.99 -1.49 28.56
C GLU A 838 -22.25 -0.09 29.12
N SER A 839 -21.69 0.23 30.29
CA SER A 839 -21.82 1.55 30.91
C SER A 839 -21.32 2.64 29.96
N GLU A 840 -20.13 2.45 29.39
CA GLU A 840 -19.55 3.44 28.49
C GLU A 840 -20.29 3.58 27.16
N VAL A 841 -20.77 2.47 26.60
CA VAL A 841 -21.59 2.50 25.39
C VAL A 841 -22.86 3.33 25.64
N ASN A 842 -23.49 3.16 26.81
CA ASN A 842 -24.68 3.91 27.18
C ASN A 842 -24.37 5.40 27.41
N GLU A 843 -23.28 5.74 28.11
CA GLU A 843 -22.86 7.14 28.29
C GLU A 843 -22.60 7.84 26.95
N MET A 844 -21.88 7.18 26.04
CA MET A 844 -21.60 7.72 24.71
C MET A 844 -22.89 7.87 23.88
N LYS A 845 -23.80 6.91 23.98
CA LYS A 845 -25.11 6.92 23.33
C LYS A 845 -25.97 8.09 23.78
N GLU A 846 -26.13 8.26 25.09
CA GLU A 846 -26.87 9.39 25.67
C GLU A 846 -26.24 10.72 25.29
N TRP A 847 -24.92 10.81 25.35
CA TRP A 847 -24.19 12.02 25.01
C TRP A 847 -24.39 12.41 23.54
N LYS A 848 -24.16 11.50 22.58
CA LYS A 848 -24.35 11.80 21.14
C LYS A 848 -25.80 12.15 20.83
N ARG A 849 -26.78 11.47 21.44
CA ARG A 849 -28.22 11.75 21.25
C ARG A 849 -28.64 13.13 21.73
N LYS A 850 -27.93 13.71 22.71
CA LYS A 850 -28.23 15.03 23.27
C LYS A 850 -27.97 16.18 22.30
N TRP A 851 -26.91 16.07 21.49
CA TRP A 851 -26.43 17.21 20.70
C TRP A 851 -26.35 16.94 19.19
N MET A 852 -26.24 15.68 18.75
CA MET A 852 -26.14 15.32 17.34
C MET A 852 -27.51 15.07 16.72
N PRO A 853 -27.79 15.55 15.50
CA PRO A 853 -29.02 15.24 14.76
C PRO A 853 -29.28 13.73 14.62
N ASN A 854 -30.54 13.37 14.40
CA ASN A 854 -30.89 11.96 14.19
C ASN A 854 -30.47 11.51 12.80
N THR A 855 -29.49 10.63 12.75
CA THR A 855 -28.96 10.04 11.52
C THR A 855 -28.79 8.52 11.69
N PRO A 856 -29.05 7.71 10.65
CA PRO A 856 -28.95 6.24 10.74
C PRO A 856 -27.55 5.72 11.10
N SER A 857 -26.51 6.54 10.95
CA SER A 857 -25.11 6.19 11.22
C SER A 857 -24.50 6.91 12.43
N ARG A 858 -25.32 7.57 13.27
CA ARG A 858 -24.88 8.39 14.42
C ARG A 858 -23.86 7.67 15.31
N SER A 859 -24.11 6.41 15.61
CA SER A 859 -23.23 5.54 16.41
C SER A 859 -21.78 5.58 15.94
N SER A 860 -21.54 5.49 14.62
CA SER A 860 -20.20 5.44 14.00
C SER A 860 -19.44 6.78 13.92
N LEU A 861 -20.12 7.92 14.09
CA LEU A 861 -19.55 9.25 13.83
C LEU A 861 -18.61 9.72 14.96
N VAL A 862 -17.32 9.87 14.67
CA VAL A 862 -16.27 10.29 15.63
C VAL A 862 -15.56 11.59 15.22
N LEU A 863 -15.74 12.05 13.99
CA LEU A 863 -15.14 13.24 13.35
C LEU A 863 -14.75 14.41 14.29
N LEU A 864 -15.69 14.94 15.08
CA LEU A 864 -15.49 16.14 15.91
C LEU A 864 -14.82 15.89 17.27
N HIS A 865 -14.59 14.64 17.63
CA HIS A 865 -13.85 14.25 18.83
C HIS A 865 -12.80 13.16 18.53
N GLN A 866 -12.35 13.07 17.28
CA GLN A 866 -11.46 11.99 16.85
C GLN A 866 -10.10 11.98 17.56
N ILE A 867 -9.54 13.15 17.89
CA ILE A 867 -8.26 13.19 18.62
C ILE A 867 -8.47 12.71 20.05
N HIS A 868 -9.61 13.01 20.67
CA HIS A 868 -9.94 12.48 22.00
C HIS A 868 -10.12 10.96 21.97
N TRP A 869 -10.72 10.44 20.91
CA TRP A 869 -10.81 9.00 20.68
C TRP A 869 -9.43 8.37 20.46
N TYR A 870 -8.58 8.96 19.61
CA TYR A 870 -7.19 8.52 19.43
C TYR A 870 -6.39 8.56 20.73
N ASP A 871 -6.47 9.65 21.51
CA ASP A 871 -5.82 9.79 22.81
C ASP A 871 -6.24 8.70 23.79
N ARG A 872 -7.52 8.30 23.74
CA ARG A 872 -8.04 7.21 24.54
C ARG A 872 -7.45 5.88 24.09
N ILE A 873 -7.55 5.55 22.79
CA ILE A 873 -6.99 4.31 22.24
C ILE A 873 -5.50 4.19 22.55
N MET A 874 -4.74 5.27 22.37
CA MET A 874 -3.31 5.32 22.67
C MET A 874 -3.02 5.03 24.15
N ARG A 875 -3.80 5.59 25.08
CA ARG A 875 -3.67 5.28 26.51
C ARG A 875 -3.99 3.83 26.82
N ASP A 876 -5.07 3.30 26.24
CA ASP A 876 -5.50 1.92 26.45
C ASP A 876 -4.41 0.92 26.00
N ILE A 877 -3.73 1.19 24.88
CA ILE A 877 -2.62 0.34 24.40
C ILE A 877 -1.27 0.58 25.12
N GLY A 878 -1.24 1.46 26.12
CA GLY A 878 -0.06 1.75 26.94
C GLY A 878 0.91 2.76 26.33
N MET A 879 0.47 3.57 25.35
CA MET A 879 1.29 4.57 24.68
C MET A 879 0.93 6.00 25.10
N LYS A 880 1.88 6.92 24.93
CA LYS A 880 1.65 8.33 25.22
C LYS A 880 0.69 8.93 24.19
N ALA A 881 -0.38 9.57 24.67
CA ALA A 881 -1.37 10.27 23.84
C ALA A 881 -0.77 11.49 23.13
N SER A 882 0.18 12.20 23.74
CA SER A 882 0.89 13.29 23.06
C SER A 882 1.94 12.74 22.10
N ARG A 883 1.89 13.13 20.84
CA ARG A 883 2.69 12.55 19.76
C ARG A 883 3.66 13.53 19.11
N LYS A 884 3.49 14.83 19.35
CA LYS A 884 4.36 15.85 18.77
C LYS A 884 5.56 16.13 19.69
N SER A 885 6.66 16.61 19.09
CA SER A 885 7.95 16.78 19.77
C SER A 885 7.96 17.88 20.85
N ASN A 886 7.09 18.87 20.75
CA ASN A 886 7.00 19.98 21.70
C ASN A 886 5.57 20.49 21.89
N PHE A 887 5.38 21.28 22.94
CA PHE A 887 4.08 21.84 23.33
C PHE A 887 3.38 22.63 22.20
N LEU A 888 4.12 23.47 21.45
CA LEU A 888 3.50 24.27 20.39
C LEU A 888 3.01 23.38 19.25
N SER A 889 3.82 22.42 18.82
CA SER A 889 3.39 21.46 17.80
C SER A 889 2.22 20.60 18.27
N GLU A 890 2.24 20.15 19.53
CA GLU A 890 1.20 19.30 20.12
C GLU A 890 -0.17 19.99 20.16
N TRP A 891 -0.19 21.30 20.41
CA TRP A 891 -1.45 22.04 20.56
C TRP A 891 -1.97 22.63 19.26
N PHE A 892 -1.08 23.08 18.37
CA PHE A 892 -1.46 23.92 17.22
C PHE A 892 -1.27 23.25 15.85
N MET A 893 -0.47 22.18 15.74
CA MET A 893 -0.32 21.47 14.47
C MET A 893 -1.39 20.38 14.31
N PRO A 894 -1.80 20.09 13.08
CA PRO A 894 -2.69 18.97 12.81
C PRO A 894 -2.02 17.65 13.16
N TYR A 895 -2.81 16.71 13.65
CA TYR A 895 -2.43 15.31 13.74
C TYR A 895 -2.55 14.65 12.37
N GLU A 896 -1.48 13.99 11.97
CA GLU A 896 -1.29 13.30 10.70
C GLU A 896 -1.01 11.82 10.97
N SER A 897 -1.07 10.98 9.94
CA SER A 897 -0.90 9.53 10.09
C SER A 897 0.48 9.18 10.65
N SER A 898 1.51 9.91 10.24
CA SER A 898 2.90 9.75 10.71
C SER A 898 3.07 9.96 12.22
N ASP A 899 2.19 10.69 12.89
CA ASP A 899 2.24 10.83 14.35
C ASP A 899 1.95 9.50 15.07
N TYR A 900 1.24 8.61 14.39
CA TYR A 900 0.89 7.27 14.88
C TYR A 900 1.82 6.19 14.33
N HIS A 901 2.93 6.58 13.70
CA HIS A 901 3.99 5.66 13.34
C HIS A 901 4.52 4.93 14.58
N GLY A 902 4.78 3.63 14.42
CA GLY A 902 5.22 2.77 15.51
C GLY A 902 4.09 2.02 16.23
N VAL A 903 2.82 2.41 16.09
CA VAL A 903 1.73 1.81 16.89
C VAL A 903 1.55 0.31 16.59
N LEU A 904 1.67 -0.08 15.33
CA LEU A 904 1.54 -1.48 14.91
C LEU A 904 2.87 -2.25 14.97
N THR A 905 4.03 -1.60 14.79
CA THR A 905 5.35 -2.26 14.90
C THR A 905 5.77 -2.53 16.35
N THR A 906 5.39 -1.68 17.32
CA THR A 906 5.63 -1.96 18.76
C THR A 906 4.86 -3.18 19.28
N LEU A 907 3.97 -3.77 18.48
CA LEU A 907 3.33 -5.05 18.79
C LEU A 907 4.29 -6.23 18.62
N GLU A 908 5.33 -6.10 17.79
CA GLU A 908 6.30 -7.14 17.44
C GLU A 908 7.49 -7.22 18.43
N GLU A 909 7.79 -6.13 19.14
CA GLU A 909 9.00 -5.96 19.99
C GLU A 909 8.95 -6.65 21.38
N LYS A 910 7.95 -7.49 21.67
CA LYS A 910 7.82 -8.18 22.98
C LYS A 910 7.67 -9.70 22.85
N LYS A 911 8.55 -10.34 22.09
CA LYS A 911 8.84 -11.77 22.29
C LYS A 911 10.09 -11.94 23.13
#